data_AF-A0A2D8BPC0-F1
#
_entry.id   AF-A0A2D8BPC0-F1
#
_cell.length_a   1.000
_cell.length_b   1.000
_cell.length_c   1.000
_cell.angle_alpha   90.00
_cell.angle_beta   90.00
_cell.angle_gamma   90.00
#
_symmetry.space_group_name_H-M   'P 1'
#
loop_
_entity.id
_entity.type
_entity.pdbx_description
1 polymer ?
#
loop_
_entity_poly.entity_id
_entity_poly.type
_entity_poly.pdbx_seq_one_letter_code
_entity_poly.pdbx_strand_id
1 'polypeptide(L)'
;MSTANKLLQAASGNAGEAVFVEDVYATHIYTGNQTAHTLTTGIDLDGEGGLLWIKAYDGAGGTNEHVWLDTARGVNKYIRSNSSVAEATGSFTQTFTSTGFTLNTASALVNDGNTFYDSWSFRKQSKFFDVVTYTGTGGATTVSHNLGSVPGMILVKRTDSTKDWWAYHVGANGGVNPATKYIVFNENDAEVDSDTAWNDTAPTATEFSLGTSTNVNASGGSYVAYLFANGEADFGEDSDEAIIKCGHFSSDSGGAATVDIGFEPQWLMFKRRDSSTNGDWYVMDYLRGLHYYQNDSKFLSANRSNASSSVGAGVYQSGIHAWSLTASSNYIYVAIRRPQKVPEAGTEIFFPNAYTGNATAGRELAASAGFPHDLMVNQGRSAAYEPLVFDRVRGFKRRLYTYLTSAAGNVGTNVITRFNQAGHTVGTDADVNASSATYITHYFRRARKFMDIISYQGNSSARAMSHNLEVAPEIAFFKTTNMSDNWLVASTATTATMFLNTTNSESTSNYSSKFTSFTSSAINFSASSSSYVNESSRTYVAYLFATLPGVSKCGTYTGTGSAQNIDCGFSGTARFLLIKSRDEARGWFVYDSARGIVAGNDPYQLWNAAGTEVTSTDYIDPYAGGFALSGSNDLNVSSEKYLFLAIA
;
A
#
# COMPACT_ATOMS: atom_id res chain seq x y z
N MET A 1 -17.44 12.98 5.40
CA MET A 1 -18.05 14.23 5.91
C MET A 1 -18.74 14.91 4.73
N SER A 2 -19.96 15.48 4.85
CA SER A 2 -20.57 16.16 3.69
C SER A 2 -19.80 17.45 3.37
N THR A 3 -19.83 17.90 2.12
CA THR A 3 -19.22 19.16 1.66
C THR A 3 -19.69 20.38 2.48
N ALA A 4 -20.88 20.29 3.09
CA ALA A 4 -21.43 21.30 3.99
C ALA A 4 -20.66 21.41 5.33
N ASN A 5 -20.10 20.31 5.85
CA ASN A 5 -19.30 20.33 7.08
C ASN A 5 -17.89 20.91 6.84
N LYS A 6 -17.32 20.68 5.65
CA LYS A 6 -16.05 21.32 5.25
C LYS A 6 -16.20 22.85 5.15
N LEU A 7 -17.34 23.33 4.65
CA LEU A 7 -17.66 24.77 4.60
C LEU A 7 -17.89 25.40 5.99
N LEU A 8 -18.43 24.64 6.96
CA LEU A 8 -18.61 25.14 8.33
C LEU A 8 -17.29 25.24 9.11
N GLN A 9 -16.34 24.32 8.90
CA GLN A 9 -14.99 24.44 9.50
C GLN A 9 -14.17 25.58 8.88
N ALA A 10 -14.31 25.82 7.57
CA ALA A 10 -13.70 26.99 6.92
C ALA A 10 -14.22 28.32 7.48
N ALA A 11 -15.47 28.36 7.98
CA ALA A 11 -16.08 29.55 8.57
C ALA A 11 -15.61 29.85 10.02
N SER A 12 -14.90 28.94 10.69
CA SER A 12 -14.36 29.16 12.05
C SER A 12 -12.92 29.68 12.10
N GLY A 13 -12.32 30.02 10.96
CA GLY A 13 -11.15 30.91 10.87
C GLY A 13 -9.84 30.43 11.53
N ASN A 14 -9.67 29.13 11.81
CA ASN A 14 -8.45 28.66 12.47
C ASN A 14 -8.06 27.18 12.27
N ALA A 15 -8.51 26.53 11.18
CA ALA A 15 -7.95 25.24 10.78
C ALA A 15 -7.55 25.32 9.31
N GLY A 16 -6.25 25.17 9.02
CA GLY A 16 -5.80 24.87 7.66
C GLY A 16 -6.46 23.59 7.16
N GLU A 17 -6.49 23.38 5.85
CA GLU A 17 -6.97 22.11 5.29
C GLU A 17 -6.18 20.94 5.92
N ALA A 18 -6.88 19.90 6.36
CA ALA A 18 -6.26 18.73 6.98
C ALA A 18 -5.22 18.11 6.05
N VAL A 19 -4.02 17.88 6.57
CA VAL A 19 -2.91 17.28 5.82
C VAL A 19 -2.89 15.78 6.08
N PHE A 20 -2.84 14.99 5.02
CA PHE A 20 -2.73 13.54 5.07
C PHE A 20 -1.35 13.07 4.59
N VAL A 21 -1.01 11.80 4.85
CA VAL A 21 0.27 11.23 4.39
C VAL A 21 0.41 11.29 2.88
N GLU A 22 -0.68 11.15 2.13
CA GLU A 22 -0.70 11.25 0.67
C GLU A 22 -0.38 12.65 0.14
N ASP A 23 -0.48 13.68 0.96
CA ASP A 23 -0.15 15.05 0.57
C ASP A 23 1.36 15.33 0.75
N VAL A 24 2.09 14.49 1.49
CA VAL A 24 3.49 14.74 1.88
C VAL A 24 4.45 13.61 1.50
N TYR A 25 3.94 12.42 1.22
CA TYR A 25 4.70 11.25 0.88
C TYR A 25 4.06 10.42 -0.23
N ALA A 26 4.88 9.99 -1.18
CA ALA A 26 4.48 9.01 -2.18
C ALA A 26 5.64 8.05 -2.52
N THR A 27 5.33 6.76 -2.62
CA THR A 27 6.11 5.79 -3.39
C THR A 27 5.49 5.67 -4.78
N HIS A 28 6.33 5.57 -5.81
CA HIS A 28 5.88 5.51 -7.20
C HIS A 28 6.85 4.70 -8.04
N ILE A 29 6.34 3.68 -8.74
CA ILE A 29 7.13 2.83 -9.64
C ILE A 29 6.89 3.20 -11.10
N TYR A 30 7.94 3.15 -11.92
CA TYR A 30 7.82 3.43 -13.35
C TYR A 30 8.86 2.67 -14.18
N THR A 31 8.58 2.55 -15.48
CA THR A 31 9.54 2.04 -16.46
C THR A 31 10.21 3.23 -17.15
N GLY A 32 11.54 3.29 -17.13
CA GLY A 32 12.27 4.32 -17.85
C GLY A 32 12.12 4.15 -19.36
N ASN A 33 12.03 5.28 -20.07
CA ASN A 33 11.69 5.30 -21.50
C ASN A 33 12.67 6.15 -22.33
N GLN A 34 13.71 6.71 -21.70
CA GLN A 34 14.72 7.57 -22.34
C GLN A 34 14.17 8.85 -23.00
N THR A 35 12.94 9.23 -22.67
CA THR A 35 12.28 10.45 -23.16
C THR A 35 11.76 11.29 -22.00
N ALA A 36 11.30 12.50 -22.27
CA ALA A 36 10.69 13.33 -21.24
C ALA A 36 9.50 12.58 -20.60
N HIS A 37 9.52 12.44 -19.28
CA HIS A 37 8.58 11.61 -18.54
C HIS A 37 8.09 12.37 -17.31
N THR A 38 6.83 12.81 -17.35
CA THR A 38 6.16 13.44 -16.21
C THR A 38 5.45 12.38 -15.38
N LEU A 39 5.76 12.36 -14.08
CA LEU A 39 5.25 11.41 -13.11
C LEU A 39 4.40 12.17 -12.09
N THR A 40 3.08 11.91 -12.13
CA THR A 40 2.11 12.51 -11.20
C THR A 40 2.01 11.65 -9.95
N THR A 41 2.67 12.08 -8.88
CA THR A 41 2.65 11.41 -7.57
C THR A 41 1.64 12.02 -6.60
N GLY A 42 1.13 13.21 -6.90
CA GLY A 42 0.32 14.02 -5.98
C GLY A 42 1.14 14.87 -5.01
N ILE A 43 2.48 14.78 -5.05
CA ILE A 43 3.35 15.49 -4.10
C ILE A 43 3.84 16.81 -4.68
N ASP A 44 3.52 17.91 -4.00
CA ASP A 44 4.02 19.23 -4.35
C ASP A 44 5.46 19.42 -3.86
N LEU A 45 6.43 19.33 -4.77
CA LEU A 45 7.83 19.66 -4.48
C LEU A 45 8.22 21.05 -5.00
N ASP A 46 7.42 21.68 -5.85
CA ASP A 46 7.72 22.98 -6.45
C ASP A 46 7.37 24.13 -5.49
N GLY A 47 6.19 24.07 -4.87
CA GLY A 47 5.71 25.06 -3.92
C GLY A 47 6.33 24.91 -2.52
N GLU A 48 6.44 23.67 -2.03
CA GLU A 48 6.78 23.40 -0.62
C GLU A 48 8.23 22.95 -0.43
N GLY A 49 8.83 22.39 -1.48
CA GLY A 49 10.14 21.78 -1.43
C GLY A 49 10.17 20.38 -0.83
N GLY A 50 11.32 19.72 -0.89
CA GLY A 50 11.47 18.35 -0.38
C GLY A 50 12.59 17.56 -1.05
N LEU A 51 12.54 16.24 -0.84
CA LEU A 51 13.46 15.24 -1.36
C LEU A 51 12.72 14.32 -2.35
N LEU A 52 13.37 14.06 -3.48
CA LEU A 52 13.06 13.00 -4.41
C LEU A 52 14.20 11.99 -4.42
N TRP A 53 13.90 10.75 -4.03
CA TRP A 53 14.85 9.64 -4.02
C TRP A 53 14.45 8.62 -5.08
N ILE A 54 15.33 8.32 -6.04
CA ILE A 54 15.10 7.39 -7.15
C ILE A 54 16.11 6.23 -7.12
N LYS A 55 15.66 5.02 -7.41
CA LYS A 55 16.52 3.83 -7.53
C LYS A 55 15.96 2.83 -8.55
N ALA A 56 16.80 2.35 -9.46
CA ALA A 56 16.51 1.19 -10.28
C ALA A 56 16.50 -0.09 -9.42
N TYR A 57 15.48 -0.94 -9.55
CA TYR A 57 15.28 -2.09 -8.68
C TYR A 57 15.40 -3.45 -9.37
N ASP A 58 15.40 -3.49 -10.70
CA ASP A 58 15.50 -4.71 -11.49
C ASP A 58 16.95 -5.13 -11.81
N GLY A 59 17.92 -4.23 -11.57
CA GLY A 59 19.32 -4.45 -11.89
C GLY A 59 19.67 -4.23 -13.37
N ALA A 60 18.72 -3.80 -14.19
CA ALA A 60 18.90 -3.62 -15.63
C ALA A 60 19.49 -2.24 -16.00
N GLY A 61 19.46 -1.27 -15.08
CA GLY A 61 19.97 0.08 -15.31
C GLY A 61 21.49 0.17 -15.36
N GLY A 62 22.01 1.15 -16.11
CA GLY A 62 23.45 1.32 -16.32
C GLY A 62 24.32 1.47 -15.06
N THR A 63 23.80 2.06 -13.97
CA THR A 63 24.58 2.22 -12.72
C THR A 63 23.86 1.78 -11.44
N ASN A 64 22.53 1.60 -11.45
CA ASN A 64 21.72 1.16 -10.31
C ASN A 64 21.99 1.90 -8.98
N GLU A 65 22.34 3.19 -9.03
CA GLU A 65 22.68 4.01 -7.85
C GLU A 65 21.41 4.52 -7.14
N HIS A 66 21.50 4.86 -5.84
CA HIS A 66 20.42 5.55 -5.13
C HIS A 66 20.57 7.06 -5.30
N VAL A 67 19.80 7.67 -6.21
CA VAL A 67 19.91 9.10 -6.56
C VAL A 67 19.00 9.95 -5.67
N TRP A 68 19.58 10.94 -5.00
CA TRP A 68 18.87 11.89 -4.12
C TRP A 68 18.94 13.29 -4.68
N LEU A 69 17.77 13.86 -4.90
CA LEU A 69 17.52 15.17 -5.47
C LEU A 69 16.68 15.97 -4.50
N ASP A 70 16.96 17.25 -4.31
CA ASP A 70 16.10 18.08 -3.46
C ASP A 70 16.04 19.50 -3.96
N THR A 71 15.02 20.19 -3.47
CA THR A 71 14.74 21.56 -3.85
C THR A 71 15.70 22.55 -3.21
N ALA A 72 16.36 22.18 -2.10
CA ALA A 72 17.33 23.04 -1.42
C ALA A 72 18.63 23.22 -2.23
N ARG A 73 19.04 22.21 -3.00
CA ARG A 73 20.25 22.24 -3.86
C ARG A 73 19.92 22.49 -5.33
N GLY A 74 18.65 22.36 -5.71
CA GLY A 74 18.13 22.68 -7.03
C GLY A 74 18.09 21.49 -7.99
N VAL A 75 17.51 21.72 -9.17
CA VAL A 75 17.01 20.66 -10.06
C VAL A 75 18.05 19.79 -10.77
N ASN A 76 19.30 20.24 -10.83
CA ASN A 76 20.39 19.54 -11.52
C ASN A 76 21.41 18.94 -10.56
N LYS A 77 21.21 19.08 -9.25
CA LYS A 77 22.17 18.63 -8.25
C LYS A 77 21.70 17.32 -7.63
N TYR A 78 22.59 16.34 -7.59
CA TYR A 78 22.28 15.05 -6.99
C TYR A 78 23.44 14.51 -6.16
N ILE A 79 23.07 13.70 -5.17
CA ILE A 79 23.99 12.90 -4.36
C ILE A 79 23.53 11.45 -4.38
N ARG A 80 24.39 10.56 -3.87
CA ARG A 80 24.11 9.13 -3.82
C ARG A 80 24.18 8.63 -2.38
N SER A 81 23.13 7.99 -1.88
CA SER A 81 23.12 7.47 -0.51
C SER A 81 24.07 6.27 -0.32
N ASN A 82 24.44 5.60 -1.41
CA ASN A 82 25.35 4.47 -1.42
C ASN A 82 26.79 4.87 -1.80
N SER A 83 27.17 6.14 -1.61
CA SER A 83 28.49 6.66 -1.98
C SER A 83 28.95 7.80 -1.06
N SER A 84 30.27 7.88 -0.87
CA SER A 84 30.94 9.00 -0.20
C SER A 84 31.26 10.17 -1.13
N VAL A 85 31.09 10.01 -2.45
CA VAL A 85 31.37 11.06 -3.44
C VAL A 85 30.59 12.34 -3.12
N ALA A 86 31.21 13.47 -3.40
CA ALA A 86 30.59 14.79 -3.29
C ALA A 86 29.35 14.93 -4.19
N GLU A 87 28.64 16.05 -4.07
CA GLU A 87 27.55 16.36 -4.99
C GLU A 87 28.03 16.39 -6.45
N ALA A 88 27.20 15.82 -7.33
CA ALA A 88 27.39 15.90 -8.76
C ALA A 88 26.31 16.76 -9.41
N THR A 89 26.62 17.28 -10.60
CA THR A 89 25.64 17.97 -11.45
C THR A 89 25.20 17.00 -12.55
N GLY A 90 23.92 16.68 -12.60
CA GLY A 90 23.33 15.80 -13.60
C GLY A 90 23.19 16.51 -14.94
N SER A 91 23.38 15.77 -16.04
CA SER A 91 22.98 16.19 -17.39
C SER A 91 21.48 16.04 -17.62
N PHE A 92 20.77 15.36 -16.72
CA PHE A 92 19.33 15.23 -16.71
C PHE A 92 18.73 16.42 -15.97
N THR A 93 18.09 17.32 -16.71
CA THR A 93 17.27 18.36 -16.08
C THR A 93 16.03 17.71 -15.52
N GLN A 94 15.71 18.02 -14.26
CA GLN A 94 14.44 17.64 -13.67
C GLN A 94 13.63 18.89 -13.39
N THR A 95 12.33 18.71 -13.27
CA THR A 95 11.45 19.80 -12.85
C THR A 95 10.59 19.24 -11.75
N PHE A 96 10.71 19.83 -10.56
CA PHE A 96 9.72 19.62 -9.52
C PHE A 96 8.43 20.30 -9.97
N THR A 97 7.30 19.66 -9.71
CA THR A 97 5.98 20.19 -10.06
C THR A 97 5.11 20.19 -8.83
N SER A 98 3.98 20.89 -8.89
CA SER A 98 2.99 20.90 -7.80
C SER A 98 2.27 19.56 -7.60
N THR A 99 2.53 18.56 -8.44
CA THR A 99 1.87 17.24 -8.38
C THR A 99 2.83 16.06 -8.55
N GLY A 100 4.13 16.28 -8.47
CA GLY A 100 5.15 15.27 -8.70
C GLY A 100 6.40 15.84 -9.37
N PHE A 101 6.91 15.18 -10.40
CA PHE A 101 8.16 15.61 -11.05
C PHE A 101 8.22 15.21 -12.53
N THR A 102 9.08 15.86 -13.29
CA THR A 102 9.40 15.51 -14.68
C THR A 102 10.88 15.16 -14.81
N LEU A 103 11.16 14.02 -15.44
CA LEU A 103 12.48 13.63 -15.92
C LEU A 103 12.61 14.08 -17.37
N ASN A 104 13.36 15.15 -17.67
CA ASN A 104 13.26 15.81 -18.98
C ASN A 104 14.07 15.16 -20.10
N THR A 105 14.90 14.15 -19.82
CA THR A 105 15.76 13.51 -20.83
C THR A 105 16.15 12.08 -20.42
N ALA A 106 16.81 11.37 -21.33
CA ALA A 106 17.41 10.07 -21.07
C ALA A 106 18.47 10.15 -19.96
N SER A 107 18.48 9.15 -19.08
CA SER A 107 19.46 9.08 -18.00
C SER A 107 19.67 7.65 -17.55
N ALA A 108 20.90 7.14 -17.63
CA ALA A 108 21.27 5.83 -17.08
C ALA A 108 21.04 5.73 -15.56
N LEU A 109 20.88 6.87 -14.88
CA LEU A 109 20.68 6.95 -13.44
C LEU A 109 19.21 6.88 -13.02
N VAL A 110 18.30 7.50 -13.77
CA VAL A 110 16.90 7.70 -13.35
C VAL A 110 15.86 7.47 -14.45
N ASN A 111 16.25 7.30 -15.73
CA ASN A 111 15.32 7.16 -16.84
C ASN A 111 15.94 6.37 -18.00
N ASP A 112 16.49 5.20 -17.69
CA ASP A 112 17.08 4.29 -18.67
C ASP A 112 16.00 3.42 -19.31
N GLY A 113 16.19 3.06 -20.57
CA GLY A 113 15.17 2.36 -21.36
C GLY A 113 14.86 0.98 -20.81
N ASN A 114 13.58 0.67 -20.60
CA ASN A 114 13.10 -0.62 -20.08
C ASN A 114 13.63 -0.99 -18.70
N THR A 115 14.21 -0.03 -17.97
CA THR A 115 14.66 -0.22 -16.58
C THR A 115 13.53 0.15 -15.65
N PHE A 116 13.34 -0.64 -14.59
CA PHE A 116 12.30 -0.40 -13.60
C PHE A 116 12.84 0.36 -12.41
N TYR A 117 12.20 1.50 -12.15
CA TYR A 117 12.55 2.43 -11.09
C TYR A 117 11.47 2.47 -10.03
N ASP A 118 11.92 2.66 -8.80
CA ASP A 118 11.10 3.15 -7.71
C ASP A 118 11.56 4.56 -7.36
N SER A 119 10.61 5.35 -6.88
CA SER A 119 10.84 6.70 -6.40
C SER A 119 10.05 6.97 -5.14
N TRP A 120 10.69 7.66 -4.21
CA TRP A 120 10.10 8.12 -2.96
C TRP A 120 10.19 9.64 -2.91
N SER A 121 9.04 10.30 -2.86
CA SER A 121 8.93 11.75 -2.73
C SER A 121 8.59 12.10 -1.28
N PHE A 122 9.36 13.01 -0.68
CA PHE A 122 9.18 13.53 0.67
C PHE A 122 9.04 15.04 0.60
N ARG A 123 7.83 15.56 0.80
CA ARG A 123 7.57 17.00 0.89
C ARG A 123 8.04 17.54 2.23
N LYS A 124 8.63 18.74 2.25
CA LYS A 124 8.86 19.46 3.51
C LYS A 124 7.52 19.68 4.20
N GLN A 125 7.44 19.29 5.46
CA GLN A 125 6.23 19.42 6.26
C GLN A 125 6.60 19.32 7.74
N SER A 126 6.11 20.28 8.54
CA SER A 126 6.22 20.23 10.00
C SER A 126 5.70 18.89 10.52
N LYS A 127 6.42 18.29 11.46
CA LYS A 127 6.19 16.97 12.06
C LYS A 127 6.25 15.78 11.09
N PHE A 128 6.79 15.96 9.88
CA PHE A 128 7.04 14.87 8.94
C PHE A 128 8.49 14.85 8.42
N PHE A 129 8.89 15.86 7.66
CA PHE A 129 10.17 15.89 6.96
C PHE A 129 10.69 17.31 6.76
N ASP A 130 12.00 17.52 6.85
CA ASP A 130 12.66 18.78 6.49
C ASP A 130 14.00 18.52 5.79
N VAL A 131 14.44 19.48 4.97
CA VAL A 131 15.76 19.51 4.35
C VAL A 131 16.36 20.90 4.49
N VAL A 132 17.60 20.95 5.00
CA VAL A 132 18.34 22.19 5.22
C VAL A 132 19.76 22.08 4.68
N THR A 133 20.33 23.20 4.26
CA THR A 133 21.75 23.30 3.89
C THR A 133 22.48 24.21 4.87
N TYR A 134 23.75 23.93 5.16
CA TYR A 134 24.56 24.77 6.04
C TYR A 134 26.04 24.75 5.65
N THR A 135 26.78 25.72 6.18
CA THR A 135 28.24 25.80 6.05
C THR A 135 28.88 25.43 7.38
N GLY A 136 29.80 24.48 7.36
CA GLY A 136 30.49 24.05 8.57
C GLY A 136 31.44 25.12 9.11
N THR A 137 31.62 25.14 10.42
CA THR A 137 32.45 26.12 11.14
C THR A 137 33.79 25.53 11.57
N GLY A 138 33.90 24.21 11.70
CA GLY A 138 35.08 23.51 12.22
C GLY A 138 35.08 23.35 13.74
N GLY A 139 34.18 24.04 14.45
CA GLY A 139 33.98 23.92 15.91
C GLY A 139 32.53 23.53 16.22
N ALA A 140 32.25 23.03 17.43
CA ALA A 140 30.90 22.64 17.80
C ALA A 140 29.89 23.77 17.54
N THR A 141 28.75 23.44 16.91
CA THR A 141 27.75 24.43 16.46
C THR A 141 26.36 23.81 16.42
N THR A 142 25.33 24.63 16.23
CA THR A 142 23.96 24.16 16.01
C THR A 142 23.45 24.59 14.63
N VAL A 143 22.54 23.80 14.08
CA VAL A 143 21.86 24.08 12.80
C VAL A 143 20.36 24.06 13.04
N SER A 144 19.69 25.15 12.68
CA SER A 144 18.24 25.27 12.82
C SER A 144 17.48 24.50 11.73
N HIS A 145 16.27 24.03 12.06
CA HIS A 145 15.34 23.36 11.15
C HIS A 145 13.88 23.72 11.47
N ASN A 146 12.96 23.36 10.57
CA ASN A 146 11.54 23.74 10.62
C ASN A 146 10.61 22.56 10.90
N LEU A 147 11.14 21.49 11.49
CA LEU A 147 10.39 20.26 11.72
C LEU A 147 9.30 20.43 12.78
N GLY A 148 9.41 21.41 13.70
CA GLY A 148 8.39 21.64 14.73
C GLY A 148 8.25 20.49 15.74
N SER A 149 9.12 19.48 15.65
CA SER A 149 9.23 18.33 16.54
C SER A 149 10.68 17.84 16.57
N VAL A 150 11.02 17.05 17.59
CA VAL A 150 12.35 16.46 17.70
C VAL A 150 12.55 15.43 16.58
N PRO A 151 13.59 15.56 15.74
CA PRO A 151 13.88 14.58 14.69
C PRO A 151 14.11 13.18 15.24
N GLY A 152 13.50 12.17 14.62
CA GLY A 152 13.78 10.76 14.87
C GLY A 152 15.01 10.24 14.13
N MET A 153 15.33 10.85 12.99
CA MET A 153 16.52 10.57 12.20
C MET A 153 17.02 11.85 11.54
N ILE A 154 18.34 12.04 11.53
CA ILE A 154 19.01 13.13 10.82
C ILE A 154 20.11 12.51 9.97
N LEU A 155 20.09 12.77 8.67
CA LEU A 155 21.12 12.36 7.72
C LEU A 155 21.92 13.57 7.26
N VAL A 156 23.23 13.56 7.47
CA VAL A 156 24.13 14.62 7.03
C VAL A 156 25.03 14.12 5.91
N LYS A 157 25.10 14.90 4.82
CA LYS A 157 26.07 14.69 3.75
C LYS A 157 26.85 15.95 3.44
N ARG A 158 28.18 15.82 3.41
CA ARG A 158 29.06 16.83 2.83
C ARG A 158 28.93 16.85 1.30
N THR A 159 28.72 18.03 0.73
CA THR A 159 28.43 18.21 -0.70
C THR A 159 29.61 18.74 -1.51
N ASP A 160 30.62 19.35 -0.88
CA ASP A 160 31.80 19.94 -1.54
C ASP A 160 33.05 19.04 -1.54
N SER A 161 33.01 17.87 -0.87
CA SER A 161 34.15 16.95 -0.78
C SER A 161 33.72 15.50 -0.53
N THR A 162 34.62 14.56 -0.84
CA THR A 162 34.40 13.12 -0.63
C THR A 162 34.45 12.80 0.87
N LYS A 163 33.28 12.49 1.43
CA LYS A 163 33.03 12.19 2.85
C LYS A 163 31.78 11.33 2.97
N ASP A 164 31.76 10.50 3.99
CA ASP A 164 30.66 9.59 4.26
C ASP A 164 29.44 10.33 4.80
N TRP A 165 28.30 9.67 4.69
CA TRP A 165 27.04 10.11 5.29
C TRP A 165 26.99 9.70 6.75
N TRP A 166 26.76 10.64 7.66
CA TRP A 166 26.59 10.34 9.07
C TRP A 166 25.13 10.52 9.49
N ALA A 167 24.62 9.54 10.24
CA ALA A 167 23.24 9.44 10.67
C ALA A 167 23.12 9.51 12.19
N TYR A 168 22.25 10.40 12.67
CA TYR A 168 21.66 10.34 14.00
C TYR A 168 20.38 9.52 13.90
N HIS A 169 20.09 8.72 14.91
CA HIS A 169 18.81 8.03 15.02
C HIS A 169 18.39 7.96 16.49
N VAL A 170 17.11 8.24 16.79
CA VAL A 170 16.57 8.21 18.17
C VAL A 170 16.75 6.85 18.85
N GLY A 171 16.72 5.78 18.05
CA GLY A 171 16.99 4.41 18.48
C GLY A 171 18.47 4.01 18.56
N ALA A 172 19.41 4.93 18.34
CA ALA A 172 20.85 4.69 18.57
C ALA A 172 21.14 4.48 20.07
N ASN A 173 22.23 3.77 20.41
CA ASN A 173 22.51 3.26 21.77
C ASN A 173 21.31 2.67 22.54
N GLY A 174 20.39 1.99 21.85
CA GLY A 174 19.21 1.35 22.44
C GLY A 174 18.20 2.38 22.96
N GLY A 175 18.19 3.58 22.39
CA GLY A 175 17.36 4.69 22.83
C GLY A 175 17.92 5.47 24.02
N VAL A 176 19.10 5.10 24.55
CA VAL A 176 19.69 5.75 25.73
C VAL A 176 20.80 6.70 25.28
N ASN A 177 20.60 8.01 25.42
CA ASN A 177 21.55 9.03 24.95
C ASN A 177 21.99 8.81 23.48
N PRO A 178 21.05 8.70 22.52
CA PRO A 178 21.37 8.37 21.13
C PRO A 178 22.38 9.33 20.46
N ALA A 179 22.49 10.57 20.95
CA ALA A 179 23.40 11.58 20.41
C ALA A 179 24.89 11.27 20.64
N THR A 180 25.23 10.32 21.52
CA THR A 180 26.63 9.85 21.64
C THR A 180 27.06 8.96 20.48
N LYS A 181 26.11 8.47 19.69
CA LYS A 181 26.37 7.56 18.58
C LYS A 181 26.11 8.22 17.23
N TYR A 182 26.94 7.85 16.25
CA TYR A 182 26.59 8.02 14.85
C TYR A 182 26.60 6.68 14.13
N ILE A 183 25.91 6.63 13.00
CA ILE A 183 25.88 5.48 12.11
C ILE A 183 26.26 5.96 10.71
N VAL A 184 27.06 5.19 9.98
CA VAL A 184 27.43 5.52 8.60
C VAL A 184 26.33 5.07 7.65
N PHE A 185 25.68 6.00 6.95
CA PHE A 185 24.49 5.70 6.13
C PHE A 185 24.84 5.03 4.80
N ASN A 186 25.99 5.36 4.21
CA ASN A 186 26.46 4.73 2.97
C ASN A 186 27.26 3.43 3.19
N GLU A 187 27.32 2.92 4.43
CA GLU A 187 28.03 1.69 4.77
C GLU A 187 27.18 0.76 5.64
N ASN A 188 27.65 -0.48 5.79
CA ASN A 188 26.99 -1.49 6.62
C ASN A 188 27.46 -1.49 8.08
N ASP A 189 28.37 -0.58 8.48
CA ASP A 189 28.97 -0.57 9.82
C ASP A 189 27.98 -0.48 10.99
N ALA A 190 28.42 -0.95 12.16
CA ALA A 190 27.72 -0.77 13.42
C ALA A 190 27.76 0.70 13.87
N GLU A 191 26.93 1.06 14.85
CA GLU A 191 26.97 2.38 15.48
C GLU A 191 28.30 2.61 16.22
N VAL A 192 28.80 3.85 16.18
CA VAL A 192 30.10 4.25 16.74
C VAL A 192 29.89 5.35 17.77
N ASP A 193 30.61 5.26 18.89
CA ASP A 193 30.65 6.30 19.93
C ASP A 193 31.58 7.44 19.54
N SER A 194 31.06 8.66 19.42
CA SER A 194 31.89 9.85 19.19
C SER A 194 31.12 11.16 19.40
N ASP A 195 31.66 12.00 20.28
CA ASP A 195 31.25 13.39 20.46
C ASP A 195 31.46 14.26 19.21
N THR A 196 32.37 13.87 18.31
CA THR A 196 32.68 14.63 17.09
C THR A 196 31.54 14.66 16.06
N ALA A 197 30.51 13.83 16.22
CA ALA A 197 29.32 13.80 15.36
C ALA A 197 28.25 14.81 15.82
N TRP A 198 27.58 14.54 16.93
CA TRP A 198 26.43 15.32 17.42
C TRP A 198 26.73 16.14 18.68
N ASN A 199 28.01 16.26 19.05
CA ASN A 199 28.46 16.95 20.25
C ASN A 199 27.80 16.40 21.53
N ASP A 200 27.53 15.09 21.58
CA ASP A 200 26.79 14.40 22.65
C ASP A 200 25.48 15.10 23.08
N THR A 201 24.88 15.89 22.19
CA THR A 201 23.74 16.75 22.49
C THR A 201 22.54 16.32 21.66
N ALA A 202 21.45 15.94 22.33
CA ALA A 202 20.22 15.55 21.67
C ALA A 202 19.63 16.71 20.85
N PRO A 203 19.05 16.45 19.66
CA PRO A 203 18.37 17.47 18.89
C PRO A 203 17.10 17.95 19.62
N THR A 204 16.66 19.15 19.28
CA THR A 204 15.43 19.77 19.80
C THR A 204 14.38 19.88 18.69
N ALA A 205 13.25 20.53 18.96
CA ALA A 205 12.23 20.77 17.94
C ALA A 205 12.64 21.80 16.87
N THR A 206 13.73 22.55 17.10
CA THR A 206 14.13 23.68 16.26
C THR A 206 15.60 23.66 15.83
N GLU A 207 16.46 22.86 16.47
CA GLU A 207 17.88 22.76 16.12
C GLU A 207 18.48 21.40 16.46
N PHE A 208 19.55 21.03 15.75
CA PHE A 208 20.42 19.91 16.10
C PHE A 208 21.88 20.38 16.25
N SER A 209 22.62 19.67 17.10
CA SER A 209 24.03 19.97 17.38
C SER A 209 24.96 19.17 16.49
N LEU A 210 26.10 19.77 16.15
CA LEU A 210 27.18 19.17 15.39
C LEU A 210 28.49 19.28 16.16
N GLY A 211 29.26 18.20 16.17
CA GLY A 211 30.62 18.17 16.70
C GLY A 211 31.65 18.71 15.70
N THR A 212 32.89 18.25 15.81
CA THR A 212 34.05 18.77 15.03
C THR A 212 34.45 17.91 13.83
N SER A 213 33.78 16.78 13.61
CA SER A 213 34.13 15.87 12.51
C SER A 213 33.95 16.53 11.14
N THR A 214 34.90 16.31 10.24
CA THR A 214 34.79 16.82 8.86
C THR A 214 33.70 16.14 8.02
N ASN A 215 33.11 15.03 8.51
CA ASN A 215 31.93 14.41 7.89
C ASN A 215 30.65 15.23 8.12
N VAL A 216 30.63 16.10 9.13
CA VAL A 216 29.44 16.89 9.48
C VAL A 216 29.69 18.39 9.59
N ASN A 217 30.92 18.85 9.88
CA ASN A 217 31.14 20.25 10.26
C ASN A 217 32.57 20.75 10.01
N ALA A 218 33.14 20.49 8.83
CA ALA A 218 34.43 21.08 8.44
C ALA A 218 34.30 22.58 8.22
N SER A 219 35.29 23.36 8.65
CA SER A 219 35.31 24.82 8.44
C SER A 219 35.22 25.17 6.95
N GLY A 220 34.21 25.95 6.58
CA GLY A 220 33.92 26.35 5.21
C GLY A 220 33.35 25.24 4.32
N GLY A 221 33.15 24.01 4.83
CA GLY A 221 32.56 22.91 4.07
C GLY A 221 31.06 23.11 3.86
N SER A 222 30.51 22.63 2.74
CA SER A 222 29.08 22.70 2.45
C SER A 222 28.40 21.37 2.75
N TYR A 223 27.22 21.44 3.36
CA TYR A 223 26.47 20.27 3.83
C TYR A 223 24.98 20.41 3.52
N VAL A 224 24.34 19.24 3.39
CA VAL A 224 22.88 19.10 3.43
C VAL A 224 22.51 18.14 4.56
N ALA A 225 21.41 18.45 5.26
CA ALA A 225 20.80 17.59 6.26
C ALA A 225 19.35 17.27 5.89
N TYR A 226 18.97 16.00 6.00
CA TYR A 226 17.59 15.53 5.86
C TYR A 226 17.09 15.06 7.22
N LEU A 227 15.96 15.59 7.65
CA LEU A 227 15.40 15.37 8.98
C LEU A 227 14.05 14.67 8.85
N PHE A 228 13.90 13.55 9.55
CA PHE A 228 12.66 12.79 9.63
C PHE A 228 12.08 12.94 11.04
N ALA A 229 10.80 13.28 11.14
CA ALA A 229 10.12 13.42 12.43
C ALA A 229 9.88 12.07 13.13
N ASN A 230 9.42 12.14 14.37
CA ASN A 230 9.24 10.95 15.21
C ASN A 230 7.87 10.88 15.89
N GLY A 231 6.83 10.53 15.15
CA GLY A 231 5.60 10.02 15.77
C GLY A 231 4.72 11.05 16.47
N GLU A 232 4.93 12.34 16.20
CA GLU A 232 4.01 13.39 16.66
C GLU A 232 2.71 13.34 15.85
N ALA A 233 1.58 13.44 16.55
CA ALA A 233 0.26 13.50 15.95
C ALA A 233 -0.07 14.95 15.54
N ASP A 234 -0.51 15.12 14.29
CA ASP A 234 -1.00 16.41 13.75
C ASP A 234 -1.73 16.28 12.41
N PHE A 235 -1.86 15.06 11.90
CA PHE A 235 -2.34 14.75 10.56
C PHE A 235 -3.74 14.13 10.64
N GLY A 236 -4.42 14.07 9.50
CA GLY A 236 -5.77 13.50 9.41
C GLY A 236 -6.89 14.50 9.73
N GLU A 237 -8.15 14.04 9.62
CA GLU A 237 -9.35 14.89 9.80
C GLU A 237 -9.41 15.54 11.20
N ASP A 238 -8.87 14.85 12.22
CA ASP A 238 -8.94 15.23 13.63
C ASP A 238 -7.57 15.66 14.22
N SER A 239 -6.52 15.77 13.38
CA SER A 239 -5.13 16.09 13.79
C SER A 239 -4.57 15.18 14.89
N ASP A 240 -5.01 13.93 14.97
CA ASP A 240 -4.60 12.94 15.97
C ASP A 240 -3.74 11.81 15.39
N GLU A 241 -3.43 11.87 14.11
CA GLU A 241 -2.65 10.83 13.43
C GLU A 241 -1.16 11.16 13.38
N ALA A 242 -0.34 10.18 13.76
CA ALA A 242 1.08 10.15 13.44
C ALA A 242 1.29 9.42 12.10
N ILE A 243 1.99 10.05 11.16
CA ILE A 243 2.25 9.50 9.82
C ILE A 243 3.67 8.97 9.62
N ILE A 244 4.58 9.25 10.55
CA ILE A 244 5.96 8.76 10.54
C ILE A 244 6.37 8.33 11.95
N LYS A 245 7.13 7.24 12.07
CA LYS A 245 7.63 6.74 13.36
C LYS A 245 9.08 6.30 13.21
N CYS A 246 9.94 6.73 14.12
CA CYS A 246 11.32 6.25 14.23
C CYS A 246 11.48 5.47 15.55
N GLY A 247 12.25 4.39 15.54
CA GLY A 247 12.47 3.62 16.77
C GLY A 247 13.51 2.53 16.65
N HIS A 248 13.54 1.63 17.63
CA HIS A 248 14.41 0.46 17.61
C HIS A 248 13.67 -0.78 18.07
N PHE A 249 14.21 -1.94 17.73
CA PHE A 249 13.73 -3.24 18.22
C PHE A 249 14.87 -4.25 18.25
N SER A 250 14.63 -5.38 18.90
CA SER A 250 15.56 -6.51 18.90
C SER A 250 14.83 -7.74 18.36
N SER A 251 15.52 -8.53 17.56
CA SER A 251 15.02 -9.85 17.18
C SER A 251 15.26 -10.86 18.32
N ASP A 252 14.39 -11.85 18.45
CA ASP A 252 14.58 -12.97 19.37
C ASP A 252 15.70 -13.93 18.89
N SER A 253 15.88 -15.05 19.60
CA SER A 253 16.88 -16.08 19.29
C SER A 253 16.61 -16.82 17.97
N GLY A 254 15.41 -16.72 17.40
CA GLY A 254 15.04 -17.24 16.09
C GLY A 254 15.13 -16.20 14.97
N GLY A 255 15.41 -14.94 15.28
CA GLY A 255 15.42 -13.85 14.30
C GLY A 255 14.04 -13.22 14.06
N ALA A 256 13.03 -13.52 14.89
CA ALA A 256 11.70 -12.95 14.78
C ALA A 256 11.54 -11.69 15.65
N ALA A 257 10.65 -10.79 15.26
CA ALA A 257 10.26 -9.62 16.04
C ALA A 257 8.84 -9.17 15.67
N THR A 258 8.09 -8.66 16.62
CA THR A 258 6.83 -7.94 16.36
C THR A 258 6.91 -6.59 17.07
N VAL A 259 6.70 -5.52 16.32
CA VAL A 259 6.83 -4.15 16.81
C VAL A 259 5.53 -3.42 16.50
N ASP A 260 4.82 -3.04 17.56
CA ASP A 260 3.65 -2.18 17.44
C ASP A 260 4.11 -0.72 17.33
N ILE A 261 3.83 -0.10 16.19
CA ILE A 261 4.15 1.31 15.91
C ILE A 261 2.88 2.17 15.87
N GLY A 262 1.70 1.56 16.03
CA GLY A 262 0.40 2.22 16.01
C GLY A 262 -0.21 2.42 14.61
N PHE A 263 0.45 1.97 13.55
CA PHE A 263 -0.10 2.00 12.18
C PHE A 263 0.57 0.98 11.27
N GLU A 264 -0.12 0.61 10.18
CA GLU A 264 0.48 -0.16 9.09
C GLU A 264 1.33 0.75 8.19
N PRO A 265 2.63 0.47 8.01
CA PRO A 265 3.47 1.29 7.16
C PRO A 265 3.34 0.92 5.68
N GLN A 266 3.34 1.93 4.81
CA GLN A 266 3.51 1.78 3.35
C GLN A 266 4.98 1.77 2.93
N TRP A 267 5.86 2.29 3.80
CA TRP A 267 7.31 2.35 3.59
C TRP A 267 8.03 2.10 4.91
N LEU A 268 9.08 1.30 4.85
CA LEU A 268 9.90 0.92 5.98
C LEU A 268 11.38 0.95 5.57
N MET A 269 12.18 1.70 6.32
CA MET A 269 13.62 1.57 6.30
C MET A 269 14.11 1.05 7.64
N PHE A 270 14.94 0.01 7.65
CA PHE A 270 15.55 -0.49 8.88
C PHE A 270 16.97 -0.98 8.67
N LYS A 271 17.75 -0.98 9.74
CA LYS A 271 19.15 -1.42 9.74
C LYS A 271 19.51 -2.10 11.05
N ARG A 272 20.35 -3.14 10.97
CA ARG A 272 21.05 -3.68 12.14
C ARG A 272 22.10 -2.69 12.63
N ARG A 273 22.01 -2.29 13.90
CA ARG A 273 22.81 -1.19 14.47
C ARG A 273 24.06 -1.66 15.22
N ASP A 274 24.17 -2.94 15.54
CA ASP A 274 25.17 -3.50 16.46
C ASP A 274 26.25 -4.37 15.78
N SER A 275 26.20 -4.53 14.45
CA SER A 275 27.21 -5.28 13.68
C SER A 275 27.19 -4.89 12.22
N SER A 276 28.34 -5.03 11.55
CA SER A 276 28.44 -4.90 10.10
C SER A 276 27.91 -6.11 9.32
N THR A 277 27.83 -7.29 9.97
CA THR A 277 27.29 -8.50 9.34
C THR A 277 25.78 -8.39 9.19
N ASN A 278 25.30 -8.45 7.94
CA ASN A 278 23.90 -8.19 7.57
C ASN A 278 23.41 -6.81 8.03
N GLY A 279 24.30 -5.83 8.08
CA GLY A 279 24.06 -4.47 8.55
C GLY A 279 23.70 -3.45 7.47
N ASP A 280 23.23 -3.88 6.29
CA ASP A 280 22.79 -2.94 5.25
C ASP A 280 21.52 -2.19 5.67
N TRP A 281 21.27 -1.05 5.02
CA TRP A 281 20.08 -0.22 5.21
C TRP A 281 18.95 -0.69 4.28
N TYR A 282 18.07 -1.55 4.76
CA TYR A 282 17.00 -2.12 3.96
C TYR A 282 15.83 -1.15 3.82
N VAL A 283 15.44 -0.84 2.59
CA VAL A 283 14.31 0.03 2.22
C VAL A 283 13.24 -0.77 1.48
N MET A 284 12.02 -0.72 2.00
CA MET A 284 10.89 -1.53 1.55
C MET A 284 9.64 -0.65 1.38
N ASP A 285 8.78 -1.03 0.45
CA ASP A 285 7.48 -0.39 0.23
C ASP A 285 6.45 -1.37 -0.33
N TYR A 286 5.17 -0.99 -0.20
CA TYR A 286 4.06 -1.84 -0.59
C TYR A 286 3.92 -2.05 -2.12
N LEU A 287 4.49 -1.18 -2.96
CA LEU A 287 4.41 -1.32 -4.41
C LEU A 287 5.33 -2.43 -4.92
N ARG A 288 6.52 -2.57 -4.32
CA ARG A 288 7.50 -3.63 -4.66
C ARG A 288 7.26 -4.96 -3.95
N GLY A 289 6.52 -4.95 -2.84
CA GLY A 289 6.13 -6.17 -2.13
C GLY A 289 6.53 -6.19 -0.65
N LEU A 290 6.18 -5.13 0.09
CA LEU A 290 6.15 -5.16 1.55
C LEU A 290 4.96 -6.01 1.99
N HIS A 291 5.17 -7.32 2.06
CA HIS A 291 4.12 -8.31 2.27
C HIS A 291 3.79 -8.51 3.75
N TYR A 292 2.59 -9.03 3.98
CA TYR A 292 2.14 -9.49 5.29
C TYR A 292 2.43 -10.98 5.42
N TYR A 293 3.19 -11.39 6.44
CA TYR A 293 3.42 -12.81 6.79
C TYR A 293 4.07 -13.63 5.67
N GLN A 294 5.12 -13.07 5.05
CA GLN A 294 5.93 -13.77 4.06
C GLN A 294 7.44 -13.53 4.23
N ASN A 295 8.23 -14.56 3.94
CA ASN A 295 9.69 -14.53 4.02
C ASN A 295 10.37 -13.93 2.78
N ASP A 296 9.64 -13.26 1.90
CA ASP A 296 10.13 -12.83 0.58
C ASP A 296 9.90 -11.36 0.25
N SER A 297 9.51 -10.55 1.24
CA SER A 297 9.28 -9.12 1.03
C SER A 297 10.48 -8.43 0.38
N LYS A 298 10.19 -7.57 -0.59
CA LYS A 298 11.24 -6.94 -1.41
C LYS A 298 11.87 -5.75 -0.73
N PHE A 299 13.21 -5.68 -0.81
CA PHE A 299 13.98 -4.56 -0.31
C PHE A 299 15.00 -4.07 -1.35
N LEU A 300 15.46 -2.83 -1.15
CA LEU A 300 16.67 -2.25 -1.73
C LEU A 300 17.61 -1.84 -0.58
N SER A 301 18.91 -1.98 -0.74
CA SER A 301 19.88 -1.52 0.27
C SER A 301 20.32 -0.09 -0.03
N ALA A 302 19.90 0.90 0.78
CA ALA A 302 20.20 2.32 0.56
C ALA A 302 21.70 2.64 0.47
N ASN A 303 22.54 1.76 1.01
CA ASN A 303 23.99 1.82 1.04
C ASN A 303 24.68 0.97 -0.04
N ARG A 304 23.94 0.39 -1.00
CA ARG A 304 24.48 -0.45 -2.09
C ARG A 304 23.86 -0.10 -3.44
N SER A 305 24.52 -0.49 -4.53
CA SER A 305 23.98 -0.36 -5.90
C SER A 305 23.26 -1.62 -6.39
N ASN A 306 23.15 -2.67 -5.57
CA ASN A 306 22.54 -3.93 -5.95
C ASN A 306 21.05 -3.76 -6.36
N ALA A 307 20.59 -4.69 -7.20
CA ALA A 307 19.17 -4.85 -7.51
C ALA A 307 18.36 -5.28 -6.28
N SER A 308 17.04 -5.24 -6.39
CA SER A 308 16.17 -5.64 -5.29
C SER A 308 16.35 -7.12 -4.92
N SER A 309 16.34 -7.39 -3.62
CA SER A 309 16.39 -8.75 -3.05
C SER A 309 15.21 -8.97 -2.10
N SER A 310 15.20 -10.10 -1.40
CA SER A 310 14.13 -10.51 -0.47
C SER A 310 14.64 -10.67 0.95
N VAL A 311 13.84 -10.24 1.93
CA VAL A 311 14.13 -10.40 3.36
C VAL A 311 12.92 -10.96 4.10
N GLY A 312 13.16 -11.71 5.17
CA GLY A 312 12.14 -12.21 6.08
C GLY A 312 11.63 -11.14 7.06
N ALA A 313 11.21 -9.99 6.54
CA ALA A 313 10.57 -8.91 7.30
C ALA A 313 9.41 -8.31 6.49
N GLY A 314 8.39 -7.82 7.17
CA GLY A 314 7.17 -7.33 6.56
C GLY A 314 6.37 -6.48 7.54
N VAL A 315 5.09 -6.31 7.23
CA VAL A 315 4.20 -5.44 8.00
C VAL A 315 2.96 -6.16 8.46
N TYR A 316 2.33 -5.60 9.48
CA TYR A 316 0.99 -5.92 9.89
C TYR A 316 0.20 -4.66 10.24
N GLN A 317 -1.06 -4.81 10.63
CA GLN A 317 -2.02 -3.69 10.70
C GLN A 317 -1.59 -2.56 11.63
N SER A 318 -0.75 -2.84 12.63
CA SER A 318 -0.23 -1.82 13.55
C SER A 318 1.29 -1.73 13.59
N GLY A 319 2.03 -2.41 12.70
CA GLY A 319 3.46 -2.18 12.60
C GLY A 319 4.29 -3.20 11.84
N ILE A 320 5.43 -3.57 12.42
CA ILE A 320 6.49 -4.34 11.76
C ILE A 320 6.48 -5.77 12.30
N HIS A 321 6.59 -6.73 11.39
CA HIS A 321 6.79 -8.13 11.76
C HIS A 321 7.99 -8.70 11.02
N ALA A 322 8.89 -9.34 11.74
CA ALA A 322 10.06 -10.02 11.22
C ALA A 322 10.02 -11.51 11.57
N TRP A 323 10.46 -12.36 10.64
CA TRP A 323 10.47 -13.83 10.77
C TRP A 323 11.86 -14.42 10.78
N SER A 324 12.80 -13.84 10.03
CA SER A 324 14.11 -14.44 9.80
C SER A 324 15.17 -13.37 9.60
N LEU A 325 15.20 -12.40 10.52
CA LEU A 325 16.34 -11.51 10.66
C LEU A 325 17.51 -12.23 11.33
N THR A 326 18.65 -11.55 11.45
CA THR A 326 19.76 -12.11 12.22
C THR A 326 19.34 -12.21 13.68
N ALA A 327 19.43 -13.41 14.27
CA ALA A 327 19.01 -13.70 15.64
C ALA A 327 19.71 -12.81 16.69
N SER A 328 19.01 -12.52 17.79
CA SER A 328 19.50 -11.75 18.94
C SER A 328 20.23 -10.45 18.56
N SER A 329 19.75 -9.76 17.52
CA SER A 329 20.38 -8.56 16.97
C SER A 329 19.50 -7.33 17.17
N ASN A 330 20.12 -6.15 17.24
CA ASN A 330 19.44 -4.89 17.49
C ASN A 330 19.30 -4.08 16.19
N TYR A 331 18.12 -3.51 15.98
CA TYR A 331 17.76 -2.79 14.77
C TYR A 331 17.19 -1.40 15.09
N ILE A 332 17.38 -0.46 14.17
CA ILE A 332 16.68 0.82 14.11
C ILE A 332 15.75 0.85 12.91
N TYR A 333 14.69 1.67 12.95
CA TYR A 333 13.77 1.82 11.84
C TYR A 333 13.20 3.24 11.70
N VAL A 334 12.81 3.58 10.46
CA VAL A 334 11.90 4.67 10.09
C VAL A 334 10.75 4.06 9.30
N ALA A 335 9.52 4.37 9.70
CA ALA A 335 8.31 3.83 9.10
C ALA A 335 7.34 4.95 8.75
N ILE A 336 6.69 4.87 7.58
CA ILE A 336 5.71 5.86 7.10
C ILE A 336 4.36 5.18 6.92
N ARG A 337 3.32 5.76 7.52
CA ARG A 337 1.94 5.27 7.58
C ARG A 337 1.34 5.12 6.18
N ARG A 338 0.53 4.08 5.97
CA ARG A 338 -0.23 3.89 4.72
C ARG A 338 -1.20 5.05 4.42
N PRO A 339 -1.63 5.24 3.17
CA PRO A 339 -2.66 6.22 2.78
C PRO A 339 -3.90 6.24 3.71
N GLN A 340 -4.41 7.42 4.03
CA GLN A 340 -5.46 7.69 5.01
C GLN A 340 -6.65 8.50 4.47
N LYS A 341 -6.49 9.22 3.37
CA LYS A 341 -7.53 10.07 2.80
C LYS A 341 -8.73 9.21 2.43
N VAL A 342 -9.91 9.60 2.93
CA VAL A 342 -11.16 8.90 2.66
C VAL A 342 -11.56 9.20 1.21
N PRO A 343 -11.85 8.18 0.38
CA PRO A 343 -12.28 8.38 -0.99
C PRO A 343 -13.58 9.18 -1.06
N GLU A 344 -13.71 10.01 -2.09
CA GLU A 344 -14.91 10.80 -2.40
C GLU A 344 -15.64 10.28 -3.64
N ALA A 345 -15.00 9.41 -4.44
CA ALA A 345 -15.61 8.79 -5.61
C ALA A 345 -15.19 7.33 -5.81
N GLY A 346 -16.08 6.50 -6.39
CA GLY A 346 -15.75 5.12 -6.68
C GLY A 346 -14.67 4.94 -7.76
N THR A 347 -14.35 5.97 -8.56
CA THR A 347 -13.17 5.99 -9.45
C THR A 347 -11.84 5.90 -8.71
N GLU A 348 -11.79 6.30 -7.44
CA GLU A 348 -10.55 6.30 -6.65
C GLU A 348 -10.25 4.91 -6.06
N ILE A 349 -11.26 4.04 -6.01
CA ILE A 349 -11.19 2.72 -5.36
C ILE A 349 -11.51 1.54 -6.28
N PHE A 350 -12.14 1.75 -7.43
CA PHE A 350 -12.56 0.68 -8.32
C PHE A 350 -12.42 1.03 -9.80
N PHE A 351 -11.86 0.09 -10.56
CA PHE A 351 -11.75 0.16 -12.01
C PHE A 351 -12.05 -1.20 -12.64
N PRO A 352 -13.04 -1.32 -13.55
CA PRO A 352 -13.24 -2.51 -14.36
C PRO A 352 -12.50 -2.36 -15.70
N ASN A 353 -11.76 -3.39 -16.11
CA ASN A 353 -11.01 -3.39 -17.38
C ASN A 353 -11.36 -4.61 -18.23
N ALA A 354 -12.24 -4.41 -19.22
CA ALA A 354 -12.47 -5.39 -20.27
C ALA A 354 -11.35 -5.32 -21.32
N TYR A 355 -10.76 -6.46 -21.69
CA TYR A 355 -9.69 -6.51 -22.69
C TYR A 355 -9.71 -7.79 -23.52
N THR A 356 -9.06 -7.76 -24.68
CA THR A 356 -8.81 -8.93 -25.53
C THR A 356 -7.35 -9.33 -25.41
N GLY A 357 -7.07 -10.62 -25.19
CA GLY A 357 -5.74 -11.19 -25.13
C GLY A 357 -5.10 -11.29 -26.51
N ASN A 358 -3.77 -11.24 -26.54
CA ASN A 358 -2.98 -11.26 -27.77
C ASN A 358 -1.76 -12.19 -27.68
N ALA A 359 -1.68 -13.03 -26.65
CA ALA A 359 -0.59 -13.95 -26.37
C ALA A 359 0.81 -13.32 -26.34
N THR A 360 0.91 -11.99 -26.17
CA THR A 360 2.19 -11.27 -26.08
C THR A 360 2.58 -11.10 -24.62
N ALA A 361 3.74 -11.62 -24.22
CA ALA A 361 4.29 -11.43 -22.89
C ALA A 361 4.69 -9.97 -22.63
N GLY A 362 4.69 -9.56 -21.37
CA GLY A 362 5.15 -8.23 -20.96
C GLY A 362 4.15 -7.12 -21.29
N ARG A 363 2.90 -7.47 -21.62
CA ARG A 363 1.86 -6.50 -21.92
C ARG A 363 1.34 -5.88 -20.64
N GLU A 364 1.39 -4.56 -20.55
CA GLU A 364 0.74 -3.79 -19.48
C GLU A 364 -0.75 -3.59 -19.78
N LEU A 365 -1.58 -3.80 -18.77
CA LEU A 365 -3.03 -3.67 -18.81
C LEU A 365 -3.49 -2.63 -17.79
N ALA A 366 -4.56 -1.90 -18.14
CA ALA A 366 -5.24 -0.95 -17.25
C ALA A 366 -4.35 0.15 -16.65
N ALA A 367 -3.41 0.69 -17.43
CA ALA A 367 -2.66 1.90 -17.05
C ALA A 367 -3.58 3.10 -16.73
N SER A 368 -4.80 3.11 -17.29
CA SER A 368 -5.84 4.11 -17.02
C SER A 368 -6.58 3.95 -15.70
N ALA A 369 -6.29 2.91 -14.90
CA ALA A 369 -6.95 2.73 -13.59
C ALA A 369 -6.68 3.91 -12.65
N GLY A 370 -5.57 4.63 -12.82
CA GLY A 370 -5.25 5.85 -12.05
C GLY A 370 -4.77 5.60 -10.62
N PHE A 371 -4.71 4.34 -10.17
CA PHE A 371 -4.23 3.96 -8.84
C PHE A 371 -3.56 2.58 -8.80
N PRO A 372 -2.68 2.33 -7.83
CA PRO A 372 -2.18 1.00 -7.54
C PRO A 372 -3.28 0.17 -6.87
N HIS A 373 -3.76 -0.87 -7.57
CA HIS A 373 -4.79 -1.77 -7.06
C HIS A 373 -4.25 -2.68 -5.94
N ASP A 374 -5.01 -2.93 -4.88
CA ASP A 374 -4.61 -3.84 -3.78
C ASP A 374 -5.20 -5.24 -3.92
N LEU A 375 -6.37 -5.36 -4.56
CA LEU A 375 -7.03 -6.61 -4.94
C LEU A 375 -7.36 -6.55 -6.44
N MET A 376 -7.17 -7.67 -7.13
CA MET A 376 -7.72 -7.88 -8.46
C MET A 376 -8.42 -9.23 -8.59
N VAL A 377 -9.53 -9.25 -9.32
CA VAL A 377 -10.20 -10.47 -9.78
C VAL A 377 -10.20 -10.46 -11.31
N ASN A 378 -9.55 -11.44 -11.94
CA ASN A 378 -9.52 -11.58 -13.40
C ASN A 378 -10.33 -12.81 -13.83
N GLN A 379 -11.12 -12.69 -14.89
CA GLN A 379 -11.89 -13.81 -15.44
C GLN A 379 -11.97 -13.70 -16.95
N GLY A 380 -11.87 -14.84 -17.65
CA GLY A 380 -12.12 -14.91 -19.08
C GLY A 380 -13.62 -14.88 -19.39
N ARG A 381 -13.97 -14.18 -20.47
CA ARG A 381 -15.35 -13.92 -20.89
C ARG A 381 -15.78 -14.78 -22.08
N SER A 382 -14.85 -15.11 -22.99
CA SER A 382 -15.13 -15.83 -24.24
C SER A 382 -14.88 -17.35 -24.16
N ALA A 383 -14.37 -17.84 -23.03
CA ALA A 383 -14.17 -19.26 -22.76
C ALA A 383 -14.24 -19.50 -21.25
N ALA A 384 -14.24 -20.77 -20.85
CA ALA A 384 -14.34 -21.18 -19.46
C ALA A 384 -13.02 -21.00 -18.68
N TYR A 385 -12.44 -19.81 -18.70
CA TYR A 385 -11.25 -19.48 -17.93
C TYR A 385 -11.63 -19.07 -16.50
N GLU A 386 -10.83 -19.55 -15.56
CA GLU A 386 -11.13 -19.53 -14.12
C GLU A 386 -11.07 -18.09 -13.55
N PRO A 387 -11.94 -17.71 -12.58
CA PRO A 387 -11.82 -16.44 -11.87
C PRO A 387 -10.63 -16.47 -10.90
N LEU A 388 -9.60 -15.69 -11.21
CA LEU A 388 -8.33 -15.59 -10.49
C LEU A 388 -8.31 -14.39 -9.55
N VAL A 389 -7.91 -14.61 -8.30
CA VAL A 389 -7.73 -13.57 -7.28
C VAL A 389 -6.26 -13.36 -6.96
N PHE A 390 -5.79 -12.13 -7.14
CA PHE A 390 -4.48 -11.68 -6.69
C PHE A 390 -4.62 -10.46 -5.79
N ASP A 391 -3.70 -10.28 -4.85
CA ASP A 391 -3.61 -9.06 -4.03
C ASP A 391 -2.16 -8.72 -3.70
N ARG A 392 -1.92 -7.45 -3.35
CA ARG A 392 -0.57 -6.96 -2.99
C ARG A 392 -0.05 -7.56 -1.69
N VAL A 393 -0.93 -7.91 -0.76
CA VAL A 393 -0.59 -8.48 0.54
C VAL A 393 0.10 -9.84 0.38
N ARG A 394 -0.38 -10.66 -0.56
CA ARG A 394 0.18 -11.98 -0.92
C ARG A 394 1.16 -11.93 -2.09
N GLY A 395 1.17 -10.86 -2.87
CA GLY A 395 2.02 -10.68 -4.04
C GLY A 395 1.48 -11.35 -5.31
N PHE A 396 1.95 -10.89 -6.46
CA PHE A 396 1.43 -11.28 -7.78
C PHE A 396 1.70 -12.74 -8.17
N LYS A 397 2.55 -13.45 -7.42
CA LYS A 397 2.86 -14.87 -7.67
C LYS A 397 1.89 -15.84 -6.99
N ARG A 398 0.94 -15.35 -6.19
CA ARG A 398 0.00 -16.20 -5.45
C ARG A 398 -1.41 -15.96 -5.93
N ARG A 399 -1.97 -16.94 -6.65
CA ARG A 399 -3.39 -16.92 -7.06
C ARG A 399 -4.27 -17.67 -6.08
N LEU A 400 -5.50 -17.21 -5.94
CA LEU A 400 -6.62 -18.01 -5.46
C LEU A 400 -7.69 -18.07 -6.55
N TYR A 401 -8.65 -18.98 -6.36
CA TYR A 401 -9.79 -19.15 -7.26
C TYR A 401 -11.07 -18.95 -6.47
N THR A 402 -11.92 -18.01 -6.88
CA THR A 402 -13.18 -17.73 -6.16
C THR A 402 -14.18 -18.89 -6.22
N TYR A 403 -14.05 -19.79 -7.20
CA TYR A 403 -14.97 -20.92 -7.41
C TYR A 403 -14.46 -22.28 -6.91
N LEU A 404 -13.21 -22.37 -6.42
CA LEU A 404 -12.63 -23.62 -5.91
C LEU A 404 -12.36 -23.56 -4.41
N THR A 405 -12.19 -24.75 -3.82
CA THR A 405 -11.70 -24.92 -2.46
C THR A 405 -10.18 -24.88 -2.35
N SER A 406 -9.45 -24.99 -3.46
CA SER A 406 -7.99 -25.06 -3.51
C SER A 406 -7.30 -24.01 -2.63
N ALA A 407 -6.17 -24.39 -2.03
CA ALA A 407 -5.27 -23.46 -1.36
C ALA A 407 -4.70 -22.42 -2.35
N ALA A 408 -3.98 -21.42 -1.84
CA ALA A 408 -3.26 -20.48 -2.72
C ALA A 408 -2.20 -21.24 -3.52
N GLY A 409 -2.25 -21.07 -4.85
CA GLY A 409 -1.28 -21.66 -5.77
C GLY A 409 -0.21 -20.65 -6.15
N ASN A 410 1.03 -21.10 -6.26
CA ASN A 410 2.07 -20.32 -6.93
C ASN A 410 1.80 -20.33 -8.44
N VAL A 411 1.82 -19.15 -9.07
CA VAL A 411 1.82 -19.06 -10.54
C VAL A 411 3.24 -19.01 -11.07
N GLY A 412 3.45 -19.60 -12.24
CA GLY A 412 4.67 -19.39 -13.01
C GLY A 412 4.78 -17.95 -13.50
N THR A 413 5.93 -17.60 -14.09
CA THR A 413 6.21 -16.27 -14.66
C THR A 413 5.35 -15.91 -15.88
N ASN A 414 4.36 -16.73 -16.25
CA ASN A 414 3.60 -16.56 -17.49
C ASN A 414 2.16 -16.07 -17.27
N VAL A 415 1.69 -15.94 -16.02
CA VAL A 415 0.34 -15.42 -15.69
C VAL A 415 0.40 -13.92 -15.44
N ILE A 416 0.56 -13.48 -14.19
CA ILE A 416 0.85 -12.09 -13.83
C ILE A 416 2.35 -11.98 -13.55
N THR A 417 3.02 -11.05 -14.20
CA THR A 417 4.48 -10.86 -14.07
C THR A 417 4.86 -9.70 -13.17
N ARG A 418 3.96 -8.72 -13.01
CA ARG A 418 4.19 -7.53 -12.20
C ARG A 418 2.88 -6.82 -11.86
N PHE A 419 2.81 -6.25 -10.66
CA PHE A 419 1.86 -5.18 -10.37
C PHE A 419 2.49 -3.83 -10.67
N ASN A 420 1.83 -3.02 -11.49
CA ASN A 420 2.33 -1.73 -11.93
C ASN A 420 1.80 -0.61 -11.02
N GLN A 421 2.23 0.62 -11.27
CA GLN A 421 1.69 1.82 -10.62
C GLN A 421 0.19 1.96 -10.84
N ALA A 422 -0.28 1.61 -12.04
CA ALA A 422 -1.69 1.42 -12.37
C ALA A 422 -1.82 0.14 -13.19
N GLY A 423 -2.77 -0.71 -12.80
CA GLY A 423 -2.98 -2.02 -13.42
C GLY A 423 -1.83 -3.01 -13.21
N HIS A 424 -1.59 -3.90 -14.17
CA HIS A 424 -0.62 -4.99 -14.04
C HIS A 424 -0.04 -5.43 -15.39
N THR A 425 1.01 -6.24 -15.35
CA THR A 425 1.64 -6.84 -16.52
C THR A 425 1.33 -8.33 -16.61
N VAL A 426 0.92 -8.80 -17.79
CA VAL A 426 0.59 -10.21 -18.06
C VAL A 426 1.69 -10.92 -18.85
N GLY A 427 1.78 -12.24 -18.67
CA GLY A 427 2.53 -13.13 -19.55
C GLY A 427 1.65 -13.67 -20.69
N THR A 428 1.93 -14.89 -21.16
CA THR A 428 1.24 -15.53 -22.29
C THR A 428 0.20 -16.58 -21.88
N ASP A 429 -0.02 -16.79 -20.59
CA ASP A 429 -0.90 -17.84 -20.10
C ASP A 429 -2.36 -17.62 -20.55
N ALA A 430 -3.04 -18.71 -20.89
CA ALA A 430 -4.40 -18.66 -21.41
C ALA A 430 -5.43 -18.19 -20.37
N ASP A 431 -5.14 -18.32 -19.08
CA ASP A 431 -6.02 -17.81 -18.02
C ASP A 431 -6.13 -16.28 -18.05
N VAL A 432 -5.16 -15.57 -18.64
CA VAL A 432 -5.10 -14.09 -18.60
C VAL A 432 -4.86 -13.41 -19.95
N ASN A 433 -4.29 -14.10 -20.96
CA ASN A 433 -3.85 -13.45 -22.19
C ASN A 433 -3.80 -14.38 -23.43
N ALA A 434 -4.71 -15.35 -23.56
CA ALA A 434 -4.84 -16.13 -24.80
C ALA A 434 -5.20 -15.22 -25.98
N SER A 435 -4.65 -15.51 -27.16
CA SER A 435 -4.94 -14.77 -28.39
C SER A 435 -6.44 -14.80 -28.72
N SER A 436 -7.02 -13.63 -28.98
CA SER A 436 -8.43 -13.43 -29.31
C SER A 436 -9.44 -13.79 -28.21
N ALA A 437 -8.99 -14.31 -27.05
CA ALA A 437 -9.86 -14.48 -25.91
C ALA A 437 -10.13 -13.13 -25.24
N THR A 438 -11.35 -12.92 -24.74
CA THR A 438 -11.72 -11.71 -24.02
C THR A 438 -11.74 -11.96 -22.51
N TYR A 439 -11.41 -10.95 -21.73
CA TYR A 439 -11.29 -10.99 -20.26
C TYR A 439 -11.88 -9.74 -19.63
N ILE A 440 -12.17 -9.83 -18.33
CA ILE A 440 -12.47 -8.71 -17.44
C ILE A 440 -11.53 -8.79 -16.23
N THR A 441 -10.97 -7.66 -15.82
CA THR A 441 -10.31 -7.53 -14.53
C THR A 441 -11.00 -6.46 -13.69
N HIS A 442 -11.41 -6.83 -12.49
CA HIS A 442 -11.91 -5.92 -11.46
C HIS A 442 -10.77 -5.54 -10.54
N TYR A 443 -10.40 -4.25 -10.51
CA TYR A 443 -9.38 -3.73 -9.61
C TYR A 443 -10.01 -3.00 -8.44
N PHE A 444 -9.54 -3.29 -7.23
CA PHE A 444 -9.96 -2.64 -6.00
C PHE A 444 -8.75 -2.04 -5.28
N ARG A 445 -8.87 -0.82 -4.76
CA ARG A 445 -7.89 -0.19 -3.87
C ARG A 445 -8.39 -0.26 -2.43
N ARG A 446 -7.51 -0.60 -1.50
CA ARG A 446 -7.79 -0.48 -0.06
C ARG A 446 -7.94 0.99 0.28
N ALA A 447 -8.92 1.31 1.11
CA ALA A 447 -9.13 2.66 1.61
C ALA A 447 -9.89 2.61 2.94
N ARG A 448 -9.66 3.61 3.80
CA ARG A 448 -10.45 3.77 5.03
C ARG A 448 -11.92 3.86 4.69
N LYS A 449 -12.75 3.30 5.57
CA LYS A 449 -14.21 3.26 5.46
C LYS A 449 -14.77 2.47 4.26
N PHE A 450 -13.92 1.91 3.38
CA PHE A 450 -14.35 1.11 2.21
C PHE A 450 -13.89 -0.34 2.28
N MET A 451 -12.57 -0.59 2.13
CA MET A 451 -12.03 -1.95 2.00
C MET A 451 -10.67 -2.08 2.69
N ASP A 452 -10.47 -3.21 3.36
CA ASP A 452 -9.16 -3.62 3.87
C ASP A 452 -8.87 -5.10 3.59
N ILE A 453 -7.59 -5.46 3.55
CA ILE A 453 -7.13 -6.84 3.36
C ILE A 453 -6.26 -7.20 4.55
N ILE A 454 -6.64 -8.27 5.24
CA ILE A 454 -5.86 -8.82 6.33
C ILE A 454 -5.43 -10.23 5.98
N SER A 455 -4.18 -10.59 6.22
CA SER A 455 -3.77 -11.99 6.34
C SER A 455 -3.48 -12.31 7.79
N TYR A 456 -3.35 -13.58 8.16
CA TYR A 456 -2.96 -14.00 9.51
C TYR A 456 -2.77 -15.52 9.59
N GLN A 457 -2.08 -15.97 10.64
CA GLN A 457 -2.00 -17.38 11.01
C GLN A 457 -3.06 -17.69 12.07
N GLY A 458 -3.86 -18.74 11.85
CA GLY A 458 -4.83 -19.24 12.82
C GLY A 458 -4.16 -19.80 14.06
N ASN A 459 -4.85 -19.69 15.21
CA ASN A 459 -4.31 -20.12 16.51
C ASN A 459 -5.33 -20.91 17.37
N SER A 460 -6.50 -21.21 16.82
CA SER A 460 -7.60 -21.92 17.48
C SER A 460 -8.07 -21.29 18.81
N SER A 461 -7.84 -19.99 19.05
CA SER A 461 -8.29 -19.29 20.25
C SER A 461 -9.12 -18.04 19.95
N ALA A 462 -9.99 -17.65 20.87
CA ALA A 462 -10.71 -16.38 20.77
C ALA A 462 -9.71 -15.21 20.74
N ARG A 463 -9.84 -14.33 19.76
CA ARG A 463 -8.97 -13.16 19.60
C ARG A 463 -9.59 -12.10 18.70
N ALA A 464 -9.08 -10.89 18.82
CA ALA A 464 -9.31 -9.80 17.88
C ALA A 464 -8.22 -9.82 16.79
N MET A 465 -8.64 -9.72 15.53
CA MET A 465 -7.75 -9.44 14.41
C MET A 465 -7.96 -8.00 13.96
N SER A 466 -6.94 -7.17 14.17
CA SER A 466 -7.01 -5.75 13.83
C SER A 466 -7.14 -5.52 12.32
N HIS A 467 -7.80 -4.43 11.94
CA HIS A 467 -7.90 -3.92 10.57
C HIS A 467 -7.99 -2.38 10.54
N ASN A 468 -7.79 -1.78 9.38
CA ASN A 468 -7.62 -0.35 9.18
C ASN A 468 -8.81 0.34 8.48
N LEU A 469 -10.03 -0.21 8.64
CA LEU A 469 -11.27 0.35 8.08
C LEU A 469 -11.85 1.54 8.87
N GLU A 470 -11.68 1.58 10.20
CA GLU A 470 -12.29 2.53 11.15
C GLU A 470 -13.82 2.52 11.23
N VAL A 471 -14.43 1.61 10.51
CA VAL A 471 -15.84 1.25 10.58
C VAL A 471 -15.91 -0.28 10.61
N ALA A 472 -16.97 -0.82 11.20
CA ALA A 472 -17.16 -2.26 11.18
C ALA A 472 -17.38 -2.71 9.72
N PRO A 473 -16.65 -3.73 9.23
CA PRO A 473 -16.98 -4.33 7.95
C PRO A 473 -18.39 -4.91 7.99
N GLU A 474 -19.09 -4.83 6.87
CA GLU A 474 -20.47 -5.31 6.72
C GLU A 474 -20.53 -6.59 5.88
N ILE A 475 -19.53 -6.81 5.02
CA ILE A 475 -19.31 -8.06 4.29
C ILE A 475 -17.83 -8.41 4.39
N ALA A 476 -17.52 -9.66 4.76
CA ALA A 476 -16.17 -10.16 4.86
C ALA A 476 -16.04 -11.54 4.20
N PHE A 477 -15.04 -11.68 3.32
CA PHE A 477 -14.69 -12.93 2.65
C PHE A 477 -13.44 -13.50 3.30
N PHE A 478 -13.46 -14.77 3.73
CA PHE A 478 -12.33 -15.45 4.35
C PHE A 478 -11.92 -16.65 3.52
N LYS A 479 -10.62 -16.79 3.29
CA LYS A 479 -10.06 -17.94 2.59
C LYS A 479 -8.77 -18.41 3.24
N THR A 480 -8.69 -19.71 3.51
CA THR A 480 -7.41 -20.32 3.87
C THR A 480 -6.49 -20.37 2.65
N THR A 481 -5.22 -20.02 2.87
CA THR A 481 -4.20 -19.90 1.83
C THR A 481 -3.26 -21.11 1.77
N ASN A 482 -3.20 -21.95 2.80
CA ASN A 482 -2.34 -23.14 2.83
C ASN A 482 -3.08 -24.48 2.88
N MET A 483 -4.41 -24.47 2.95
CA MET A 483 -5.26 -25.66 2.96
C MET A 483 -6.37 -25.56 1.92
N SER A 484 -6.93 -26.69 1.51
CA SER A 484 -8.13 -26.71 0.66
C SER A 484 -9.37 -26.61 1.54
N ASP A 485 -10.11 -25.51 1.41
CA ASP A 485 -11.36 -25.25 2.12
C ASP A 485 -12.19 -24.17 1.40
N ASN A 486 -13.49 -24.11 1.70
CA ASN A 486 -14.41 -23.15 1.10
C ASN A 486 -14.07 -21.69 1.46
N TRP A 487 -14.53 -20.77 0.62
CA TRP A 487 -14.50 -19.33 0.87
C TRP A 487 -15.67 -18.94 1.75
N LEU A 488 -15.45 -18.73 3.05
CA LEU A 488 -16.52 -18.30 3.94
C LEU A 488 -16.87 -16.83 3.68
N VAL A 489 -18.16 -16.52 3.59
CA VAL A 489 -18.68 -15.15 3.54
C VAL A 489 -19.49 -14.90 4.80
N ALA A 490 -19.13 -13.85 5.53
CA ALA A 490 -19.85 -13.35 6.69
C ALA A 490 -20.41 -11.97 6.37
N SER A 491 -21.63 -11.68 6.83
CA SER A 491 -22.20 -10.34 6.73
C SER A 491 -22.94 -9.99 8.01
N THR A 492 -22.86 -8.72 8.42
CA THR A 492 -23.60 -8.20 9.57
C THR A 492 -25.11 -8.08 9.31
N ALA A 493 -25.55 -8.22 8.06
CA ALA A 493 -26.95 -8.20 7.66
C ALA A 493 -27.69 -9.54 7.94
N THR A 494 -26.98 -10.55 8.45
CA THR A 494 -27.50 -11.87 8.77
C THR A 494 -26.77 -12.49 9.96
N THR A 495 -27.37 -13.50 10.59
CA THR A 495 -26.70 -14.33 11.60
C THR A 495 -26.16 -15.65 11.02
N ALA A 496 -26.40 -15.89 9.73
CA ALA A 496 -25.88 -17.02 8.99
C ALA A 496 -24.55 -16.69 8.29
N THR A 497 -23.91 -17.71 7.71
CA THR A 497 -22.75 -17.54 6.83
C THR A 497 -23.02 -18.17 5.47
N MET A 498 -22.31 -17.75 4.43
CA MET A 498 -22.41 -18.31 3.08
C MET A 498 -21.04 -18.78 2.60
N PHE A 499 -21.00 -19.39 1.41
CA PHE A 499 -19.75 -19.74 0.76
C PHE A 499 -19.67 -19.18 -0.67
N LEU A 500 -18.65 -18.37 -0.95
CA LEU A 500 -18.46 -17.70 -2.25
C LEU A 500 -18.32 -18.74 -3.37
N ASN A 501 -17.65 -19.86 -3.13
CA ASN A 501 -17.41 -20.88 -4.15
C ASN A 501 -18.58 -21.88 -4.34
N THR A 502 -19.79 -21.55 -3.89
CA THR A 502 -20.96 -22.43 -3.97
C THR A 502 -22.21 -21.64 -4.39
N THR A 503 -23.22 -22.33 -4.90
CA THR A 503 -24.55 -21.74 -5.14
C THR A 503 -25.43 -21.75 -3.90
N ASN A 504 -25.05 -22.47 -2.84
CA ASN A 504 -25.88 -22.66 -1.65
C ASN A 504 -26.41 -21.33 -1.09
N SER A 505 -27.62 -21.37 -0.56
CA SER A 505 -28.20 -20.30 0.26
C SER A 505 -27.47 -20.16 1.59
N GLU A 506 -27.96 -19.29 2.47
CA GLU A 506 -27.39 -19.11 3.81
C GLU A 506 -27.28 -20.44 4.57
N SER A 507 -26.08 -20.73 5.06
CA SER A 507 -25.79 -21.92 5.84
C SER A 507 -26.43 -21.81 7.23
N THR A 508 -27.06 -22.89 7.65
CA THR A 508 -27.58 -23.07 9.02
C THR A 508 -26.48 -23.08 10.09
N SER A 509 -25.20 -23.13 9.69
CA SER A 509 -24.05 -23.06 10.59
C SER A 509 -23.70 -21.60 10.96
N ASN A 510 -24.12 -21.21 12.17
CA ASN A 510 -24.20 -19.84 12.69
C ASN A 510 -22.90 -19.01 12.63
N TYR A 511 -23.06 -17.71 12.36
CA TYR A 511 -22.06 -16.65 12.53
C TYR A 511 -21.41 -16.67 13.93
N SER A 512 -22.21 -16.86 14.98
CA SER A 512 -21.75 -16.87 16.38
C SER A 512 -20.78 -18.01 16.73
N SER A 513 -20.74 -19.06 15.90
CA SER A 513 -19.75 -20.14 16.01
C SER A 513 -18.38 -19.79 15.41
N LYS A 514 -18.22 -18.60 14.85
CA LYS A 514 -16.97 -18.15 14.20
C LYS A 514 -16.55 -16.77 14.68
N PHE A 515 -17.53 -15.91 14.95
CA PHE A 515 -17.31 -14.51 15.29
C PHE A 515 -18.17 -14.10 16.48
N THR A 516 -17.63 -13.22 17.33
CA THR A 516 -18.42 -12.53 18.36
C THR A 516 -18.92 -11.19 17.85
N SER A 517 -18.10 -10.44 17.13
CA SER A 517 -18.47 -9.14 16.54
C SER A 517 -17.46 -8.68 15.49
N PHE A 518 -17.92 -7.82 14.58
CA PHE A 518 -17.07 -6.96 13.76
C PHE A 518 -17.15 -5.55 14.37
N THR A 519 -16.01 -4.93 14.64
CA THR A 519 -15.92 -3.58 15.21
C THR A 519 -15.17 -2.65 14.25
N SER A 520 -15.08 -1.35 14.57
CA SER A 520 -14.36 -0.38 13.74
C SER A 520 -12.87 -0.68 13.53
N SER A 521 -12.28 -1.49 14.40
CA SER A 521 -10.85 -1.78 14.38
C SER A 521 -10.51 -3.27 14.36
N ALA A 522 -11.48 -4.18 14.50
CA ALA A 522 -11.18 -5.60 14.56
C ALA A 522 -12.32 -6.54 14.12
N ILE A 523 -11.91 -7.70 13.59
CA ILE A 523 -12.72 -8.92 13.52
C ILE A 523 -12.48 -9.73 14.79
N ASN A 524 -13.52 -9.95 15.60
CA ASN A 524 -13.40 -10.75 16.81
C ASN A 524 -13.84 -12.19 16.56
N PHE A 525 -12.89 -13.12 16.58
CA PHE A 525 -13.16 -14.54 16.45
C PHE A 525 -13.68 -15.12 17.77
N SER A 526 -14.66 -16.01 17.67
CA SER A 526 -15.15 -16.78 18.82
C SER A 526 -14.13 -17.83 19.28
N ALA A 527 -14.35 -18.39 20.47
CA ALA A 527 -13.47 -19.44 21.02
C ALA A 527 -13.57 -20.79 20.27
N SER A 528 -14.55 -20.94 19.38
CA SER A 528 -14.73 -22.13 18.54
C SER A 528 -13.75 -22.13 17.37
N SER A 529 -12.88 -23.15 17.33
CA SER A 529 -11.81 -23.33 16.34
C SER A 529 -12.35 -23.72 14.95
N SER A 530 -12.90 -22.75 14.21
CA SER A 530 -13.40 -23.00 12.87
C SER A 530 -12.27 -23.04 11.82
N SER A 531 -12.24 -24.12 11.03
CA SER A 531 -11.33 -24.34 9.90
C SER A 531 -11.37 -23.22 8.86
N TYR A 532 -12.50 -22.50 8.77
CA TYR A 532 -12.73 -21.44 7.81
C TYR A 532 -12.06 -20.11 8.18
N VAL A 533 -11.77 -19.87 9.46
CA VAL A 533 -11.35 -18.52 9.91
C VAL A 533 -10.22 -18.50 10.91
N ASN A 534 -9.96 -19.54 11.71
CA ASN A 534 -9.00 -19.42 12.80
C ASN A 534 -8.37 -20.73 13.31
N GLU A 535 -8.33 -21.78 12.50
CA GLU A 535 -7.72 -23.05 12.92
C GLU A 535 -6.19 -22.94 12.97
N SER A 536 -5.59 -23.47 14.03
CA SER A 536 -4.14 -23.54 14.22
C SER A 536 -3.45 -24.22 13.03
N SER A 537 -2.25 -23.77 12.70
CA SER A 537 -1.46 -24.21 11.53
C SER A 537 -2.04 -23.83 10.16
N ARG A 538 -3.21 -23.19 10.09
CA ARG A 538 -3.71 -22.60 8.83
C ARG A 538 -3.32 -21.14 8.71
N THR A 539 -3.06 -20.69 7.48
CA THR A 539 -2.92 -19.29 7.13
C THR A 539 -4.16 -18.84 6.37
N TYR A 540 -4.54 -17.58 6.56
CA TYR A 540 -5.77 -17.00 6.02
C TYR A 540 -5.47 -15.67 5.34
N VAL A 541 -6.35 -15.33 4.39
CA VAL A 541 -6.57 -13.97 3.91
C VAL A 541 -8.05 -13.64 4.08
N ALA A 542 -8.35 -12.41 4.47
CA ALA A 542 -9.70 -11.88 4.52
C ALA A 542 -9.80 -10.54 3.80
N TYR A 543 -10.86 -10.38 3.02
CA TYR A 543 -11.22 -9.16 2.30
C TYR A 543 -12.45 -8.56 2.97
N LEU A 544 -12.29 -7.38 3.54
CA LEU A 544 -13.28 -6.73 4.39
C LEU A 544 -13.86 -5.54 3.62
N PHE A 545 -15.19 -5.45 3.52
CA PHE A 545 -15.89 -4.37 2.84
C PHE A 545 -16.90 -3.69 3.78
N ALA A 546 -17.02 -2.37 3.65
CA ALA A 546 -17.97 -1.53 4.37
C ALA A 546 -18.66 -0.53 3.43
N THR A 547 -19.81 -0.03 3.84
CA THR A 547 -20.50 1.11 3.23
C THR A 547 -19.73 2.40 3.51
N LEU A 548 -19.29 3.05 2.44
CA LEU A 548 -18.82 4.42 2.42
C LEU A 548 -19.88 5.26 1.70
N PRO A 549 -20.67 6.10 2.41
CA PRO A 549 -21.76 6.86 1.80
C PRO A 549 -21.35 7.59 0.52
N GLY A 550 -22.13 7.39 -0.55
CA GLY A 550 -21.85 7.97 -1.88
C GLY A 550 -20.83 7.20 -2.74
N VAL A 551 -20.05 6.28 -2.16
CA VAL A 551 -18.93 5.59 -2.83
C VAL A 551 -19.16 4.09 -2.92
N SER A 552 -19.55 3.43 -1.81
CA SER A 552 -19.81 1.99 -1.76
C SER A 552 -21.01 1.68 -0.87
N LYS A 553 -21.67 0.55 -1.12
CA LYS A 553 -22.80 0.08 -0.31
C LYS A 553 -22.72 -1.43 -0.11
N CYS A 554 -22.65 -1.85 1.14
CA CYS A 554 -23.04 -3.22 1.53
C CYS A 554 -24.50 -3.17 1.95
N GLY A 555 -25.34 -4.06 1.42
CA GLY A 555 -26.76 -3.99 1.70
C GLY A 555 -27.52 -5.26 1.41
N THR A 556 -28.81 -5.22 1.71
CA THR A 556 -29.76 -6.28 1.39
C THR A 556 -31.01 -5.67 0.78
N TYR A 557 -31.74 -6.49 0.03
CA TYR A 557 -33.09 -6.17 -0.43
C TYR A 557 -33.93 -7.43 -0.48
N THR A 558 -35.25 -7.25 -0.59
CA THR A 558 -36.21 -8.33 -0.80
C THR A 558 -36.73 -8.22 -2.22
N GLY A 559 -36.67 -9.32 -2.97
CA GLY A 559 -37.22 -9.36 -4.32
C GLY A 559 -38.73 -9.14 -4.31
N THR A 560 -39.24 -8.48 -5.33
CA THR A 560 -40.67 -8.15 -5.48
C THR A 560 -41.32 -8.90 -6.63
N GLY A 561 -40.54 -9.61 -7.46
CA GLY A 561 -41.04 -10.20 -8.70
C GLY A 561 -41.46 -9.16 -9.75
N SER A 562 -41.13 -7.89 -9.55
CA SER A 562 -41.50 -6.76 -10.42
C SER A 562 -40.36 -5.73 -10.41
N ALA A 563 -40.35 -4.80 -11.35
CA ALA A 563 -39.28 -3.80 -11.41
C ALA A 563 -39.19 -3.01 -10.08
N GLN A 564 -37.97 -2.82 -9.58
CA GLN A 564 -37.72 -2.06 -8.34
C GLN A 564 -36.35 -1.39 -8.37
N ASN A 565 -36.24 -0.24 -7.70
CA ASN A 565 -34.98 0.47 -7.57
C ASN A 565 -34.33 0.15 -6.22
N ILE A 566 -33.04 -0.16 -6.24
CA ILE A 566 -32.23 -0.38 -5.04
C ILE A 566 -31.37 0.87 -4.82
N ASP A 567 -31.80 1.69 -3.87
CA ASP A 567 -31.08 2.92 -3.50
C ASP A 567 -29.86 2.59 -2.62
N CYS A 568 -28.69 2.95 -3.13
CA CYS A 568 -27.40 2.81 -2.47
C CYS A 568 -26.90 4.13 -1.87
N GLY A 569 -27.62 5.25 -2.10
CA GLY A 569 -27.21 6.59 -1.69
C GLY A 569 -26.09 7.18 -2.56
N PHE A 570 -25.95 6.70 -3.80
CA PHE A 570 -24.94 7.21 -4.75
C PHE A 570 -25.41 8.50 -5.43
N SER A 571 -24.47 9.32 -5.91
CA SER A 571 -24.79 10.47 -6.75
C SER A 571 -25.03 10.07 -8.23
N GLY A 572 -24.56 8.90 -8.64
CA GLY A 572 -24.74 8.30 -9.96
C GLY A 572 -25.31 6.89 -9.88
N THR A 573 -25.08 6.11 -10.94
CA THR A 573 -25.39 4.67 -10.94
C THR A 573 -24.21 3.84 -10.45
N ALA A 574 -24.42 2.59 -10.07
CA ALA A 574 -23.36 1.67 -9.71
C ALA A 574 -22.45 1.36 -10.91
N ARG A 575 -21.16 1.19 -10.64
CA ARG A 575 -20.15 0.69 -11.60
C ARG A 575 -19.69 -0.73 -11.33
N PHE A 576 -20.02 -1.26 -10.16
CA PHE A 576 -19.77 -2.64 -9.76
C PHE A 576 -20.95 -3.12 -8.93
N LEU A 577 -21.39 -4.34 -9.21
CA LEU A 577 -22.39 -5.04 -8.40
C LEU A 577 -21.96 -6.48 -8.21
N LEU A 578 -21.98 -6.94 -6.96
CA LEU A 578 -21.95 -8.35 -6.58
C LEU A 578 -23.26 -8.66 -5.85
N ILE A 579 -24.05 -9.61 -6.35
CA ILE A 579 -25.38 -9.94 -5.79
C ILE A 579 -25.48 -11.45 -5.54
N LYS A 580 -26.03 -11.82 -4.39
CA LYS A 580 -26.26 -13.22 -3.98
C LYS A 580 -27.62 -13.41 -3.31
N SER A 581 -28.40 -14.38 -3.78
CA SER A 581 -29.60 -14.84 -3.06
C SER A 581 -29.21 -15.54 -1.77
N ARG A 582 -29.90 -15.18 -0.69
CA ARG A 582 -29.71 -15.68 0.67
C ARG A 582 -30.64 -16.84 1.00
N ASP A 583 -31.77 -16.93 0.30
CA ASP A 583 -32.82 -17.92 0.58
C ASP A 583 -32.71 -19.13 -0.35
N GLU A 584 -32.27 -18.94 -1.60
CA GLU A 584 -32.23 -19.99 -2.62
C GLU A 584 -30.84 -20.27 -3.19
N ALA A 585 -30.70 -21.47 -3.76
CA ALA A 585 -29.45 -21.95 -4.34
C ALA A 585 -29.13 -21.26 -5.69
N ARG A 586 -28.59 -20.04 -5.64
CA ARG A 586 -28.22 -19.22 -6.82
C ARG A 586 -26.75 -18.79 -6.81
N GLY A 587 -26.24 -18.45 -7.99
CA GLY A 587 -24.87 -17.98 -8.18
C GLY A 587 -24.57 -16.62 -7.54
N TRP A 588 -23.28 -16.25 -7.54
CA TRP A 588 -22.77 -14.94 -7.13
C TRP A 588 -22.60 -14.05 -8.36
N PHE A 589 -23.63 -13.29 -8.70
CA PHE A 589 -23.70 -12.50 -9.93
C PHE A 589 -22.83 -11.26 -9.85
N VAL A 590 -22.06 -11.00 -10.91
CA VAL A 590 -21.15 -9.86 -10.99
C VAL A 590 -21.35 -9.07 -12.26
N TYR A 591 -21.65 -7.79 -12.09
CA TYR A 591 -21.81 -6.78 -13.14
C TYR A 591 -20.81 -5.65 -12.94
N ASP A 592 -20.44 -4.99 -14.03
CA ASP A 592 -19.59 -3.81 -14.02
C ASP A 592 -19.82 -2.89 -15.22
N SER A 593 -19.37 -1.64 -15.07
CA SER A 593 -19.55 -0.59 -16.06
C SER A 593 -18.70 -0.73 -17.33
N ALA A 594 -17.70 -1.62 -17.37
CA ALA A 594 -16.93 -1.84 -18.59
C ALA A 594 -17.67 -2.73 -19.59
N ARG A 595 -18.67 -3.49 -19.11
CA ARG A 595 -19.43 -4.46 -19.90
C ARG A 595 -20.91 -4.09 -20.04
N GLY A 596 -21.47 -3.43 -19.04
CA GLY A 596 -22.88 -3.04 -18.98
C GLY A 596 -23.16 -2.09 -17.83
N ILE A 597 -24.23 -2.37 -17.09
CA ILE A 597 -25.02 -1.41 -16.29
C ILE A 597 -25.47 -0.27 -17.21
N VAL A 598 -26.23 -0.64 -18.23
CA VAL A 598 -26.80 0.24 -19.25
C VAL A 598 -28.28 -0.09 -19.44
N ALA A 599 -29.05 0.80 -20.09
CA ALA A 599 -30.42 0.47 -20.43
C ALA A 599 -30.44 -0.69 -21.44
N GLY A 600 -30.88 -1.88 -21.02
CA GLY A 600 -30.99 -3.09 -21.83
C GLY A 600 -30.11 -4.24 -21.37
N ASN A 601 -29.56 -5.03 -22.30
CA ASN A 601 -28.80 -6.22 -21.92
C ASN A 601 -27.52 -5.86 -21.16
N ASP A 602 -27.39 -6.45 -19.97
CA ASP A 602 -26.27 -6.26 -19.06
C ASP A 602 -25.51 -7.57 -18.87
N PRO A 603 -24.29 -7.67 -19.45
CA PRO A 603 -23.49 -8.87 -19.31
C PRO A 603 -23.05 -9.14 -17.88
N TYR A 604 -23.15 -10.40 -17.45
CA TYR A 604 -22.67 -10.84 -16.13
C TYR A 604 -21.79 -12.08 -16.20
N GLN A 605 -21.03 -12.25 -15.12
CA GLN A 605 -20.37 -13.52 -14.80
C GLN A 605 -20.66 -13.92 -13.36
N LEU A 606 -20.35 -15.16 -13.03
CA LEU A 606 -20.49 -15.70 -11.69
C LEU A 606 -19.11 -15.88 -11.06
N TRP A 607 -18.86 -15.29 -9.89
CA TRP A 607 -17.61 -15.54 -9.17
C TRP A 607 -17.50 -16.95 -8.59
N ASN A 608 -18.59 -17.70 -8.57
CA ASN A 608 -18.61 -19.09 -8.10
C ASN A 608 -18.60 -20.11 -9.26
N ALA A 609 -18.28 -19.70 -10.48
CA ALA A 609 -18.15 -20.59 -11.63
C ALA A 609 -17.11 -20.08 -12.63
N ALA A 610 -16.49 -21.00 -13.40
CA ALA A 610 -15.61 -20.67 -14.52
C ALA A 610 -16.40 -20.55 -15.84
N GLY A 611 -17.65 -20.07 -15.80
CA GLY A 611 -18.50 -19.98 -16.99
C GLY A 611 -18.14 -18.80 -17.90
N THR A 612 -18.47 -18.93 -19.19
CA THR A 612 -18.43 -17.81 -20.14
C THR A 612 -19.40 -16.71 -19.72
N GLU A 613 -19.15 -15.50 -20.21
CA GLU A 613 -20.05 -14.38 -20.00
C GLU A 613 -21.45 -14.64 -20.59
N VAL A 614 -22.48 -14.26 -19.83
CA VAL A 614 -23.86 -14.24 -20.32
C VAL A 614 -24.17 -12.81 -20.74
N THR A 615 -24.55 -12.60 -22.00
CA THR A 615 -24.72 -11.26 -22.61
C THR A 615 -26.15 -10.94 -23.03
N SER A 616 -27.08 -11.88 -22.84
CA SER A 616 -28.44 -11.82 -23.39
C SER A 616 -29.52 -11.53 -22.34
N THR A 617 -29.13 -11.07 -21.16
CA THR A 617 -30.02 -10.84 -20.01
C THR A 617 -30.04 -9.37 -19.67
N ASP A 618 -31.20 -8.90 -19.27
CA ASP A 618 -31.45 -7.56 -18.75
C ASP A 618 -32.09 -7.76 -17.37
N TYR A 619 -31.27 -7.95 -16.34
CA TYR A 619 -31.72 -8.22 -14.96
C TYR A 619 -31.58 -7.02 -14.05
N ILE A 620 -30.63 -6.15 -14.38
CA ILE A 620 -30.34 -4.90 -13.71
C ILE A 620 -30.38 -3.78 -14.75
N ASP A 621 -30.51 -2.54 -14.28
CA ASP A 621 -30.48 -1.34 -15.12
C ASP A 621 -29.81 -0.18 -14.34
N PRO A 622 -29.36 0.88 -15.03
CA PRO A 622 -28.89 2.10 -14.37
C PRO A 622 -29.99 2.76 -13.55
N TYR A 623 -29.66 3.15 -12.32
CA TYR A 623 -30.52 3.98 -11.47
C TYR A 623 -29.68 5.05 -10.78
N ALA A 624 -30.12 6.31 -10.86
CA ALA A 624 -29.49 7.40 -10.13
C ALA A 624 -29.74 7.19 -8.63
N GLY A 625 -28.68 6.86 -7.88
CA GLY A 625 -28.78 6.41 -6.49
C GLY A 625 -28.21 5.01 -6.26
N GLY A 626 -28.12 4.17 -7.29
CA GLY A 626 -27.67 2.78 -7.19
C GLY A 626 -27.89 1.99 -8.48
N PHE A 627 -28.78 1.01 -8.43
CA PHE A 627 -29.16 0.17 -9.58
C PHE A 627 -30.66 -0.18 -9.52
N ALA A 628 -31.24 -0.46 -10.68
CA ALA A 628 -32.61 -0.97 -10.79
C ALA A 628 -32.57 -2.47 -11.08
N LEU A 629 -33.66 -3.17 -10.74
CA LEU A 629 -33.97 -4.53 -11.13
C LEU A 629 -35.10 -4.47 -12.16
N SER A 630 -34.93 -5.12 -13.31
CA SER A 630 -35.81 -4.96 -14.48
C SER A 630 -37.17 -5.66 -14.36
N GLY A 631 -37.30 -6.68 -13.51
CA GLY A 631 -38.54 -7.48 -13.38
C GLY A 631 -38.34 -8.76 -12.57
N SER A 632 -39.22 -9.75 -12.75
CA SER A 632 -39.05 -11.08 -12.14
C SER A 632 -37.92 -11.85 -12.81
N ASN A 633 -36.83 -12.08 -12.09
CA ASN A 633 -35.67 -12.83 -12.54
C ASN A 633 -34.92 -13.41 -11.33
N ASP A 634 -33.79 -14.08 -11.57
CA ASP A 634 -32.98 -14.73 -10.52
C ASP A 634 -32.47 -13.77 -9.42
N LEU A 635 -32.44 -12.47 -9.69
CA LEU A 635 -32.02 -11.42 -8.76
C LEU A 635 -33.20 -10.70 -8.10
N ASN A 636 -34.45 -11.07 -8.41
CA ASN A 636 -35.62 -10.33 -7.97
C ASN A 636 -36.88 -11.21 -7.84
N VAL A 637 -36.74 -12.43 -7.33
CA VAL A 637 -37.89 -13.30 -7.08
C VAL A 637 -38.68 -12.78 -5.88
N SER A 638 -40.01 -12.75 -5.99
CA SER A 638 -40.88 -12.25 -4.93
C SER A 638 -40.58 -12.93 -3.59
N SER A 639 -40.34 -12.10 -2.57
CA SER A 639 -40.05 -12.49 -1.19
C SER A 639 -38.67 -13.13 -0.94
N GLU A 640 -37.87 -13.45 -1.96
CA GLU A 640 -36.47 -13.89 -1.77
C GLU A 640 -35.61 -12.73 -1.25
N LYS A 641 -34.71 -13.00 -0.30
CA LYS A 641 -33.75 -12.03 0.23
C LYS A 641 -32.42 -12.10 -0.50
N TYR A 642 -31.82 -10.94 -0.73
CA TYR A 642 -30.54 -10.81 -1.42
C TYR A 642 -29.55 -10.02 -0.57
N LEU A 643 -28.27 -10.40 -0.66
CA LEU A 643 -27.12 -9.64 -0.20
C LEU A 643 -26.45 -9.00 -1.42
N PHE A 644 -26.00 -7.76 -1.30
CA PHE A 644 -25.21 -7.12 -2.35
C PHE A 644 -24.04 -6.28 -1.81
N LEU A 645 -23.02 -6.13 -2.67
CA LEU A 645 -21.98 -5.12 -2.61
C LEU A 645 -22.05 -4.28 -3.89
N ALA A 646 -22.18 -2.97 -3.75
CA ALA A 646 -22.20 -2.01 -4.85
C ALA A 646 -21.10 -0.95 -4.69
N ILE A 647 -20.57 -0.46 -5.80
CA ILE A 647 -19.65 0.69 -5.86
C ILE A 647 -20.21 1.68 -6.88
N ALA A 648 -20.22 2.98 -6.55
CA ALA A 648 -20.68 4.08 -7.40
C ALA A 648 -19.70 4.38 -8.53
#